data_AF-A0A3R7KKM5-F1
#
_entry.id   AF-A0A3R7KKM5-F1
#
_cell.length_a   1.000
_cell.length_b   1.000
_cell.length_c   1.000
_cell.angle_alpha   90.00
_cell.angle_beta   90.00
_cell.angle_gamma   90.00
#
_symmetry.space_group_name_H-M   'P 1'
#
loop_
_entity.id
_entity.type
_entity.pdbx_description
1 polymer ?
#
loop_
_entity_poly.entity_id
_entity_poly.type
_entity_poly.pdbx_seq_one_letter_code
_entity_poly.pdbx_strand_id
1 'polypeptide(L)'
;MLIDSFVVYHREKPIIKRSQYQFLVTMLLGGVLMCYAAVMYSGSPSHVVCALRPAMVSMAFTLIFGSLVVKSMRVYRVFLSSSLKRVVLSAGTMMKVLATFLVVDIVILLMWELVSPSKATFKAEMVAEIGGLEVDRLYCESSSSIFVGLLFFWKAVMLFGGLYLSILIRKVSSDFQESVWIFASAVVVLFSSLLLLPMGYLVTLAASVFFLFFTFILLSATSLVIGLMLVPKILCLHEIASEAKNSRPTTKSKRTRDKGHSSESEDGMQVTPLRSRGRSKSSRSSRNEGGATKQYDETVKKDRGNKKDKNGIKKDGIRVSVPVSMKKFSAKVGVNIQPLGVELQLGGSVAMARREKSTLSYRVFEDSSSGKEPTKTALVMHGILGNKLNWRTFSQKLTKANPNWRFICLDLRGHGDSPSFSEPHNLEACANDVFKLAAHLKVEPTAVLGHSFGGKVALTYLQQCMKQSRALPSQVWILDSLPGTGETDYASRDLTNSIETILPVVKQIPLPIQSKAQLIKDLQAKGVALGEAQWLTTNLRLTSKSPELYEWKMDVDVIEQLFRSFLTTDLWPVVEDPPASEGKDVEIHFVHADRNNMWTPDLLDRLDAQVENQVYHHLLQKSGHWVHIDNPVGLMQIIQSNMLE
;
A
#
# COMPACT_ATOMS: atom_id res chain seq x y z
N MET A 1 15.60 -29.15 -2.91
CA MET A 1 14.91 -30.10 -3.81
C MET A 1 13.43 -30.28 -3.51
N LEU A 2 12.99 -30.90 -2.40
CA LEU A 2 11.54 -31.04 -2.11
C LEU A 2 10.80 -29.70 -2.01
N ILE A 3 11.44 -28.71 -1.38
CA ILE A 3 10.93 -27.34 -1.26
C ILE A 3 10.84 -26.63 -2.62
N ASP A 4 11.82 -26.85 -3.51
CA ASP A 4 11.80 -26.32 -4.87
C ASP A 4 10.59 -26.86 -5.65
N SER A 5 10.41 -28.18 -5.60
CA SER A 5 9.28 -28.86 -6.23
C SER A 5 7.95 -28.36 -5.67
N PHE A 6 7.85 -28.13 -4.36
CA PHE A 6 6.66 -27.55 -3.72
C PHE A 6 6.34 -26.13 -4.24
N VAL A 7 7.36 -25.25 -4.31
CA VAL A 7 7.18 -23.88 -4.82
C VAL A 7 6.77 -23.88 -6.29
N VAL A 8 7.38 -24.74 -7.12
CA VAL A 8 7.07 -24.87 -8.54
C VAL A 8 5.68 -25.47 -8.76
N TYR A 9 5.27 -26.43 -7.93
CA TYR A 9 3.95 -27.04 -7.97
C TYR A 9 2.85 -26.03 -7.63
N HIS A 10 3.06 -25.20 -6.60
CA HIS A 10 2.10 -24.18 -6.18
C HIS A 10 2.29 -22.80 -6.83
N ARG A 11 3.07 -22.71 -7.91
CA ARG A 11 3.43 -21.44 -8.56
C ARG A 11 2.24 -20.59 -9.03
N GLU A 12 1.13 -21.23 -9.40
CA GLU A 12 -0.08 -20.54 -9.88
C GLU A 12 -0.94 -19.98 -8.74
N LYS A 13 -0.72 -20.43 -7.49
CA LYS A 13 -1.46 -19.91 -6.35
C LYS A 13 -1.15 -18.42 -6.16
N PRO A 14 -2.17 -17.56 -5.91
CA PRO A 14 -2.01 -16.10 -5.89
C PRO A 14 -0.90 -15.62 -4.95
N ILE A 15 -0.70 -16.26 -3.80
CA ILE A 15 0.33 -15.91 -2.81
C ILE A 15 1.74 -16.11 -3.37
N ILE A 16 2.03 -17.28 -3.96
CA ILE A 16 3.34 -17.58 -4.53
C ILE A 16 3.56 -16.77 -5.83
N LYS A 17 2.53 -16.63 -6.65
CA LYS A 17 2.57 -15.85 -7.90
C LYS A 17 2.87 -14.37 -7.66
N ARG A 18 2.23 -13.75 -6.65
CA ARG A 18 2.48 -12.35 -6.24
C ARG A 18 3.88 -12.15 -5.69
N SER A 19 4.39 -13.12 -4.93
CA SER A 19 5.76 -13.10 -4.39
C SER A 19 6.84 -13.42 -5.43
N GLN A 20 6.47 -13.66 -6.69
CA GLN A 20 7.37 -13.95 -7.80
C GLN A 20 8.22 -15.21 -7.54
N TYR A 21 7.62 -16.37 -7.76
CA TYR A 21 8.25 -17.68 -7.55
C TYR A 21 9.66 -17.84 -8.18
N GLN A 22 9.97 -17.11 -9.26
CA GLN A 22 11.29 -17.13 -9.91
C GLN A 22 12.43 -16.78 -8.94
N PHE A 23 12.29 -15.72 -8.15
CA PHE A 23 13.32 -15.34 -7.16
C PHE A 23 13.39 -16.33 -6.00
N LEU A 24 12.25 -16.91 -5.61
CA LEU A 24 12.21 -17.91 -4.53
C LEU A 24 12.95 -19.19 -4.96
N VAL A 25 12.76 -19.65 -6.19
CA VAL A 25 13.49 -20.79 -6.76
C VAL A 25 14.99 -20.46 -6.89
N THR A 26 15.36 -19.27 -7.37
CA THR A 26 16.77 -18.87 -7.46
C THR A 26 17.46 -18.85 -6.10
N MET A 27 16.78 -18.36 -5.05
CA MET A 27 17.30 -18.40 -3.68
C MET A 27 17.53 -19.82 -3.18
N LEU A 28 16.59 -20.73 -3.43
CA LEU A 28 16.70 -22.13 -3.02
C LEU A 28 17.83 -22.86 -3.77
N LEU A 29 18.00 -22.60 -5.07
CA LEU A 29 19.15 -23.07 -5.85
C LEU A 29 20.47 -22.56 -5.27
N GLY A 30 20.52 -21.29 -4.87
CA GLY A 30 21.66 -20.73 -4.14
C GLY A 30 21.92 -21.43 -2.80
N GLY A 31 20.87 -21.80 -2.07
CA GLY A 31 20.97 -22.60 -0.84
C GLY A 31 21.57 -23.99 -1.09
N VAL A 32 21.14 -24.68 -2.15
CA VAL A 32 21.73 -25.97 -2.56
C VAL A 32 23.21 -25.81 -2.90
N LEU A 33 23.56 -24.76 -3.66
CA LEU A 33 24.94 -24.45 -4.01
C LEU A 33 25.79 -24.16 -2.76
N MET A 34 25.22 -23.49 -1.76
CA MET A 34 25.87 -23.21 -0.48
C MET A 34 26.14 -24.49 0.33
N CYS A 35 25.20 -25.44 0.33
CA CYS A 35 25.40 -26.74 0.97
C CYS A 35 26.56 -27.51 0.32
N TYR A 36 26.64 -27.52 -1.01
CA TYR A 36 27.76 -28.15 -1.71
C TYR A 36 29.08 -27.42 -1.42
N ALA A 37 29.07 -26.09 -1.34
CA ALA A 37 30.24 -25.31 -0.94
C ALA A 37 30.72 -25.72 0.45
N ALA A 38 29.84 -25.89 1.43
CA ALA A 38 30.21 -26.37 2.77
C ALA A 38 30.88 -27.75 2.73
N VAL A 39 30.40 -28.69 1.91
CA VAL A 39 31.04 -30.01 1.73
C VAL A 39 32.42 -29.87 1.08
N MET A 40 32.58 -28.99 0.09
CA MET A 40 33.88 -28.76 -0.56
C MET A 40 34.95 -28.19 0.38
N TYR A 41 34.53 -27.47 1.42
CA TYR A 41 35.44 -26.96 2.45
C TYR A 41 35.95 -28.06 3.40
N SER A 42 35.30 -29.23 3.48
CA SER A 42 35.80 -30.36 4.29
C SER A 42 36.86 -31.21 3.57
N GLY A 43 36.89 -31.18 2.24
CA GLY A 43 37.83 -31.97 1.44
C GLY A 43 39.29 -31.52 1.55
N SER A 44 40.23 -32.35 1.10
CA SER A 44 41.63 -31.95 0.98
C SER A 44 41.82 -30.89 -0.12
N PRO A 45 42.69 -29.87 0.09
CA PRO A 45 43.01 -28.91 -0.96
C PRO A 45 43.60 -29.60 -2.19
N SER A 46 43.04 -29.30 -3.35
CA SER A 46 43.59 -29.62 -4.67
C SER A 46 43.49 -28.36 -5.53
N HIS A 47 44.20 -28.29 -6.66
CA HIS A 47 44.12 -27.13 -7.56
C HIS A 47 42.66 -26.77 -7.91
N VAL A 48 41.85 -27.79 -8.24
CA VAL A 48 40.44 -27.61 -8.60
C VAL A 48 39.60 -27.20 -7.38
N VAL A 49 39.79 -27.85 -6.24
CA VAL A 49 39.05 -27.52 -5.01
C VAL A 49 39.37 -26.11 -4.53
N CYS A 50 40.62 -25.67 -4.64
CA CYS A 50 41.06 -24.33 -4.25
C CYS A 50 40.42 -23.24 -5.12
N ALA A 51 40.29 -23.46 -6.43
CA ALA A 51 39.58 -22.53 -7.31
C ALA A 51 38.06 -22.52 -7.05
N LEU A 52 37.47 -23.70 -6.83
CA LEU A 52 36.01 -23.82 -6.68
C LEU A 52 35.49 -23.32 -5.32
N ARG A 53 36.25 -23.45 -4.23
CA ARG A 53 35.84 -22.99 -2.88
C ARG A 53 35.33 -21.54 -2.84
N PRO A 54 36.12 -20.52 -3.23
CA PRO A 54 35.66 -19.14 -3.23
C PRO A 54 34.58 -18.91 -4.30
N ALA A 55 34.66 -19.60 -5.44
CA ALA A 55 33.67 -19.47 -6.51
C ALA A 55 32.26 -19.88 -6.07
N MET A 56 32.14 -21.05 -5.44
CA MET A 56 30.84 -21.59 -5.03
C MET A 56 30.18 -20.76 -3.93
N VAL A 57 30.94 -20.34 -2.91
CA VAL A 57 30.42 -19.46 -1.85
C VAL A 57 30.00 -18.12 -2.43
N SER A 58 30.81 -17.53 -3.31
CA SER A 58 30.51 -16.23 -3.95
C SER A 58 29.25 -16.29 -4.82
N MET A 59 29.12 -17.32 -5.66
CA MET A 59 27.96 -17.51 -6.51
C MET A 59 26.70 -17.82 -5.69
N ALA A 60 26.80 -18.67 -4.68
CA ALA A 60 25.68 -19.02 -3.79
C ALA A 60 25.16 -17.78 -3.04
N PHE A 61 26.08 -16.96 -2.50
CA PHE A 61 25.74 -15.69 -1.87
C PHE A 61 24.97 -14.77 -2.83
N THR A 62 25.44 -14.62 -4.08
CA THR A 62 24.76 -13.76 -5.05
C THR A 62 23.39 -14.28 -5.46
N LEU A 63 23.22 -15.60 -5.59
CA LEU A 63 21.91 -16.19 -5.87
C LEU A 63 20.91 -15.97 -4.73
N ILE A 64 21.35 -16.13 -3.47
CA ILE A 64 20.50 -15.92 -2.29
C ILE A 64 20.26 -14.43 -2.06
N PHE A 65 21.32 -13.68 -1.77
CA PHE A 65 21.22 -12.30 -1.32
C PHE A 65 20.99 -11.33 -2.49
N GLY A 66 21.59 -11.55 -3.65
CA GLY A 66 21.30 -10.75 -4.86
C GLY A 66 19.83 -10.83 -5.26
N SER A 67 19.18 -11.99 -5.10
CA SER A 67 17.73 -12.11 -5.28
C SER A 67 16.93 -11.23 -4.32
N LEU A 68 17.36 -11.11 -3.05
CA LEU A 68 16.76 -10.21 -2.08
C LEU A 68 16.95 -8.73 -2.47
N VAL A 69 18.15 -8.35 -2.90
CA VAL A 69 18.45 -6.98 -3.36
C VAL A 69 17.55 -6.60 -4.54
N VAL A 70 17.48 -7.44 -5.57
CA VAL A 70 16.65 -7.19 -6.75
C VAL A 70 15.17 -7.11 -6.39
N LYS A 71 14.71 -7.96 -5.46
CA LYS A 71 13.34 -7.92 -4.95
C LYS A 71 13.06 -6.60 -4.22
N SER A 72 13.97 -6.15 -3.37
CA SER A 72 13.90 -4.83 -2.70
C SER A 72 13.90 -3.68 -3.70
N MET A 73 14.76 -3.71 -4.71
CA MET A 73 14.82 -2.70 -5.77
C MET A 73 13.50 -2.59 -6.53
N ARG A 74 12.86 -3.73 -6.83
CA ARG A 74 11.56 -3.74 -7.52
C ARG A 74 10.48 -3.08 -6.66
N VAL A 75 10.39 -3.46 -5.39
CA VAL A 75 9.46 -2.84 -4.44
C VAL A 75 9.73 -1.33 -4.38
N TYR A 76 10.96 -0.93 -4.13
CA TYR A 76 11.38 0.46 -4.07
C TYR A 76 11.00 1.27 -5.35
N ARG A 77 11.28 0.73 -6.54
CA ARG A 77 10.95 1.40 -7.82
C ARG A 77 9.45 1.54 -8.07
N VAL A 78 8.63 0.63 -7.57
CA VAL A 78 7.16 0.74 -7.67
C VAL A 78 6.64 1.90 -6.81
N PHE A 79 7.26 2.15 -5.65
CA PHE A 79 6.84 3.22 -4.74
C PHE A 79 7.46 4.59 -5.07
N LEU A 80 8.61 4.65 -5.75
CA LEU A 80 9.31 5.90 -6.03
C LEU A 80 9.20 6.39 -7.48
N SER A 81 8.47 5.69 -8.38
CA SER A 81 8.26 6.21 -9.73
C SER A 81 7.37 7.46 -9.66
N SER A 82 8.02 8.63 -9.69
CA SER A 82 7.43 9.96 -9.77
C SER A 82 6.58 10.18 -11.03
N SER A 83 6.62 9.24 -11.98
CA SER A 83 5.78 9.19 -13.17
C SER A 83 4.67 8.14 -13.00
N LEU A 84 3.41 8.56 -13.13
CA LEU A 84 2.21 7.71 -13.19
C LEU A 84 2.12 6.85 -14.46
N LYS A 85 3.25 6.55 -15.12
CA LYS A 85 3.30 5.41 -16.04
C LYS A 85 3.36 4.16 -15.19
N ARG A 86 2.34 3.29 -15.30
CA ARG A 86 2.40 1.92 -14.77
C ARG A 86 3.54 1.21 -15.49
N VAL A 87 4.77 1.34 -15.01
CA VAL A 87 5.90 0.58 -15.54
C VAL A 87 5.70 -0.82 -15.01
N VAL A 88 5.08 -1.67 -15.84
CA VAL A 88 5.03 -3.11 -15.59
C VAL A 88 6.47 -3.61 -15.70
N LEU A 89 7.19 -3.58 -14.58
CA LEU A 89 8.53 -4.15 -14.49
C LEU A 89 8.37 -5.66 -14.55
N SER A 90 8.60 -6.20 -15.74
CA SER A 90 8.60 -7.64 -16.01
C SER A 90 9.60 -8.34 -15.11
N ALA A 91 9.25 -9.54 -14.64
CA ALA A 91 10.14 -10.39 -13.87
C ALA A 91 11.44 -10.69 -14.64
N GLY A 92 11.36 -10.79 -15.98
CA GLY A 92 12.53 -10.97 -16.84
C GLY A 92 13.54 -9.81 -16.76
N THR A 93 13.09 -8.56 -16.67
CA THR A 93 13.99 -7.41 -16.51
C THR A 93 14.73 -7.46 -15.18
N MET A 94 14.05 -7.91 -14.12
CA MET A 94 14.65 -8.06 -12.80
C MET A 94 15.63 -9.24 -12.76
N MET A 95 15.32 -10.35 -13.43
CA MET A 95 16.26 -11.46 -13.60
C MET A 95 17.52 -11.05 -14.38
N LYS A 96 17.42 -10.13 -15.35
CA LYS A 96 18.60 -9.57 -16.02
C LYS A 96 19.49 -8.79 -15.05
N VAL A 97 18.91 -8.00 -14.13
CA VAL A 97 19.69 -7.31 -13.10
C VAL A 97 20.41 -8.32 -12.20
N LEU A 98 19.73 -9.38 -11.76
CA LEU A 98 20.40 -10.44 -10.98
C LEU A 98 21.52 -11.12 -11.79
N ALA A 99 21.31 -11.38 -13.08
CA ALA A 99 22.34 -11.92 -13.96
C ALA A 99 23.56 -11.00 -14.06
N THR A 100 23.37 -9.67 -14.06
CA THR A 100 24.53 -8.74 -14.03
C THR A 100 25.37 -8.90 -12.76
N PHE A 101 24.75 -9.16 -11.60
CA PHE A 101 25.51 -9.41 -10.37
C PHE A 101 26.33 -10.70 -10.45
N LEU A 102 25.77 -11.76 -11.03
CA LEU A 102 26.48 -13.02 -11.26
C LEU A 102 27.61 -12.87 -12.28
N VAL A 103 27.41 -12.08 -13.34
CA VAL A 103 28.45 -11.81 -14.33
C VAL A 103 29.64 -11.10 -13.68
N VAL A 104 29.41 -10.15 -12.78
CA VAL A 104 30.50 -9.50 -12.03
C VAL A 104 31.29 -10.52 -11.20
N ASP A 105 30.61 -11.43 -10.51
CA ASP A 105 31.30 -12.51 -9.76
C ASP A 105 32.15 -13.38 -10.68
N ILE A 106 31.57 -13.84 -11.79
CA ILE A 106 32.25 -14.71 -12.74
C ILE A 106 33.48 -13.99 -13.33
N VAL A 107 33.37 -12.71 -13.69
CA VAL A 107 34.49 -11.94 -14.22
C VAL A 107 35.61 -11.82 -13.19
N ILE A 108 35.29 -11.51 -11.93
CA ILE A 108 36.32 -11.41 -10.88
C ILE A 108 36.99 -12.76 -10.65
N LEU A 109 36.22 -13.85 -10.58
CA LEU A 109 36.74 -15.21 -10.37
C LEU A 109 37.57 -15.72 -11.54
N LEU A 110 37.14 -15.49 -12.78
CA LEU A 110 37.90 -15.86 -13.97
C LEU A 110 39.20 -15.07 -14.07
N MET A 111 39.15 -13.75 -13.81
CA MET A 111 40.37 -12.93 -13.79
C MET A 111 41.33 -13.37 -12.69
N TRP A 112 40.80 -13.78 -11.53
CA TRP A 112 41.61 -14.34 -10.47
C TRP A 112 42.34 -15.61 -10.96
N GLU A 113 41.63 -16.60 -11.47
CA GLU A 113 42.27 -17.85 -11.90
C GLU A 113 43.18 -17.68 -13.13
N LEU A 114 42.96 -16.67 -13.97
CA LEU A 114 43.83 -16.35 -15.11
C LEU A 114 45.13 -15.66 -14.69
N VAL A 115 45.06 -14.71 -13.75
CA VAL A 115 46.21 -13.86 -13.36
C VAL A 115 46.97 -14.46 -12.17
N SER A 116 46.28 -15.14 -11.26
CA SER A 116 46.85 -15.71 -10.04
C SER A 116 46.14 -17.04 -9.71
N PRO A 117 46.46 -18.12 -10.44
CA PRO A 117 45.81 -19.42 -10.28
C PRO A 117 45.93 -19.95 -8.85
N SER A 118 44.82 -20.49 -8.33
CA SER A 118 44.77 -21.08 -6.99
C SER A 118 45.49 -22.43 -6.97
N LYS A 119 46.52 -22.57 -6.12
CA LYS A 119 47.31 -23.81 -6.01
C LYS A 119 47.26 -24.38 -4.59
N ALA A 120 47.31 -25.71 -4.50
CA ALA A 120 47.50 -26.40 -3.23
C ALA A 120 49.00 -26.45 -2.91
N THR A 121 49.42 -25.82 -1.82
CA THR A 121 50.83 -25.69 -1.44
C THR A 121 51.04 -26.17 -0.01
N PHE A 122 52.10 -26.94 0.23
CA PHE A 122 52.51 -27.35 1.58
C PHE A 122 53.23 -26.21 2.28
N LYS A 123 52.86 -25.93 3.52
CA LYS A 123 53.57 -25.03 4.44
C LYS A 123 53.92 -25.81 5.69
N ALA A 124 55.20 -25.81 6.02
CA ALA A 124 55.74 -26.44 7.21
C ALA A 124 55.47 -25.52 8.40
N GLU A 125 54.67 -25.98 9.37
CA GLU A 125 54.34 -25.23 10.59
C GLU A 125 54.84 -25.99 11.82
N MET A 126 55.49 -25.28 12.75
CA MET A 126 55.91 -25.85 14.03
C MET A 126 54.70 -26.00 14.95
N VAL A 127 54.34 -27.23 15.31
CA VAL A 127 53.16 -27.50 16.14
C VAL A 127 53.59 -27.73 17.60
N ALA A 128 53.19 -26.81 18.48
CA ALA A 128 53.51 -26.87 19.91
C ALA A 128 52.94 -28.13 20.60
N GLU A 129 51.81 -28.67 20.13
CA GLU A 129 51.16 -29.87 20.68
C GLU A 129 51.97 -31.16 20.49
N ILE A 130 52.94 -31.19 19.57
CA ILE A 130 53.81 -32.35 19.29
C ILE A 130 55.27 -32.05 19.69
N GLY A 131 55.48 -31.15 20.65
CA GLY A 131 56.81 -30.80 21.13
C GLY A 131 57.63 -29.92 20.18
N GLY A 132 56.97 -29.14 19.31
CA GLY A 132 57.64 -28.21 18.39
C GLY A 132 58.20 -28.88 17.13
N LEU A 133 57.68 -30.05 16.76
CA LEU A 133 57.98 -30.70 15.49
C LEU A 133 57.32 -29.95 14.32
N GLU A 134 58.00 -29.96 13.18
CA GLU A 134 57.53 -29.37 11.93
C GLU A 134 56.50 -30.30 11.27
N VAL A 135 55.29 -29.79 11.06
CA VAL A 135 54.20 -30.53 10.42
C VAL A 135 53.85 -29.84 9.11
N ASP A 136 53.92 -30.59 8.01
CA ASP A 136 53.47 -30.12 6.71
C ASP A 136 51.94 -30.00 6.68
N ARG A 137 51.45 -28.78 6.47
CA ARG A 137 50.03 -28.48 6.28
C ARG A 137 49.76 -28.01 4.87
N LEU A 138 48.71 -28.55 4.27
CA LEU A 138 48.32 -28.21 2.90
C LEU A 138 47.30 -27.06 2.92
N TYR A 139 47.61 -25.97 2.20
CA TYR A 139 46.77 -24.79 2.10
C TYR A 139 46.46 -24.43 0.64
N CYS A 140 45.35 -23.72 0.43
CA CYS A 140 45.10 -23.06 -0.84
C CYS A 140 45.82 -21.70 -0.85
N GLU A 141 46.73 -21.51 -1.78
CA GLU A 141 47.50 -20.27 -1.92
C GLU A 141 47.34 -19.68 -3.33
N SER A 142 47.27 -18.36 -3.38
CA SER A 142 47.24 -17.55 -4.60
C SER A 142 48.34 -16.51 -4.50
N SER A 143 49.01 -16.22 -5.63
CA SER A 143 50.09 -15.23 -5.70
C SER A 143 49.64 -13.80 -5.39
N SER A 144 48.34 -13.51 -5.44
CA SER A 144 47.77 -12.21 -5.12
C SER A 144 46.51 -12.33 -4.28
N SER A 145 46.40 -11.49 -3.25
CA SER A 145 45.21 -11.31 -2.40
C SER A 145 44.24 -10.25 -2.93
N ILE A 146 44.59 -9.55 -4.03
CA ILE A 146 43.79 -8.44 -4.54
C ILE A 146 42.39 -8.88 -4.97
N PHE A 147 42.27 -10.07 -5.57
CA PHE A 147 41.00 -10.61 -6.05
C PHE A 147 40.07 -11.00 -4.90
N VAL A 148 40.62 -11.49 -3.78
CA VAL A 148 39.86 -11.69 -2.54
C VAL A 148 39.30 -10.35 -2.05
N GLY A 149 40.12 -9.30 -2.03
CA GLY A 149 39.70 -7.95 -1.66
C GLY A 149 38.61 -7.40 -2.59
N LEU A 150 38.73 -7.60 -3.91
CA LEU A 150 37.72 -7.19 -4.89
C LEU A 150 36.39 -7.94 -4.69
N LEU A 151 36.43 -9.24 -4.40
CA LEU A 151 35.22 -10.00 -4.07
C LEU A 151 34.56 -9.46 -2.80
N PHE A 152 35.32 -9.21 -1.73
CA PHE A 152 34.75 -8.65 -0.50
C PHE A 152 34.18 -7.25 -0.70
N PHE A 153 34.88 -6.40 -1.45
CA PHE A 153 34.37 -5.08 -1.79
C PHE A 153 33.04 -5.19 -2.54
N TRP A 154 32.97 -6.05 -3.56
CA TRP A 154 31.74 -6.29 -4.31
C TRP A 154 30.61 -6.83 -3.42
N LYS A 155 30.89 -7.79 -2.54
CA LYS A 155 29.89 -8.32 -1.59
C LYS A 155 29.44 -7.27 -0.57
N ALA A 156 30.33 -6.39 -0.13
CA ALA A 156 30.00 -5.27 0.75
C ALA A 156 29.08 -4.27 0.04
N VAL A 157 29.36 -3.92 -1.23
CA VAL A 157 28.48 -3.06 -2.05
C VAL A 157 27.09 -3.68 -2.16
N MET A 158 27.00 -4.98 -2.46
CA MET A 158 25.72 -5.68 -2.49
C MET A 158 25.02 -5.64 -1.13
N LEU A 159 25.72 -5.97 -0.04
CA LEU A 159 25.20 -6.05 1.32
C LEU A 159 24.67 -4.70 1.82
N PHE A 160 25.48 -3.65 1.76
CA PHE A 160 25.09 -2.32 2.23
C PHE A 160 24.06 -1.68 1.31
N GLY A 161 24.17 -1.86 -0.01
CA GLY A 161 23.13 -1.42 -0.95
C GLY A 161 21.80 -2.13 -0.71
N GLY A 162 21.84 -3.44 -0.46
CA GLY A 162 20.69 -4.26 -0.11
C GLY A 162 20.04 -3.87 1.21
N LEU A 163 20.85 -3.61 2.24
CA LEU A 163 20.40 -3.14 3.54
C LEU A 163 19.80 -1.74 3.46
N TYR A 164 20.43 -0.83 2.73
CA TYR A 164 19.89 0.51 2.50
C TYR A 164 18.51 0.45 1.83
N LEU A 165 18.39 -0.35 0.76
CA LEU A 165 17.11 -0.55 0.08
C LEU A 165 16.07 -1.21 0.99
N SER A 166 16.46 -2.20 1.81
CA SER A 166 15.53 -2.88 2.72
C SER A 166 15.02 -1.95 3.83
N ILE A 167 15.84 -1.01 4.32
CA ILE A 167 15.43 0.04 5.26
C ILE A 167 14.39 0.97 4.61
N LEU A 168 14.62 1.40 3.37
CA LEU A 168 13.71 2.31 2.67
C LEU A 168 12.32 1.71 2.44
N ILE A 169 12.22 0.39 2.23
CA ILE A 169 10.95 -0.30 2.00
C ILE A 169 10.29 -0.85 3.28
N ARG A 170 10.98 -0.80 4.43
CA ARG A 170 10.52 -1.43 5.68
C ARG A 170 9.17 -0.90 6.19
N LYS A 171 8.88 0.38 5.98
CA LYS A 171 7.67 1.06 6.47
C LYS A 171 6.57 1.20 5.40
N VAL A 172 6.69 0.50 4.28
CA VAL A 172 5.67 0.54 3.22
C VAL A 172 4.40 -0.20 3.66
N SER A 173 3.25 0.18 3.13
CA SER A 173 1.91 -0.22 3.62
C SER A 173 1.74 -1.73 3.87
N SER A 174 0.84 -2.07 4.80
CA SER A 174 0.51 -3.44 5.26
C SER A 174 0.11 -4.43 4.16
N ASP A 175 -0.19 -3.95 2.94
CA ASP A 175 -0.39 -4.77 1.74
C ASP A 175 0.84 -5.58 1.33
N PHE A 176 2.04 -5.20 1.78
CA PHE A 176 3.31 -5.86 1.48
C PHE A 176 4.03 -6.34 2.75
N GLN A 177 3.40 -7.24 3.52
CA GLN A 177 4.04 -7.92 4.67
C GLN A 177 5.37 -8.63 4.32
N GLU A 178 5.68 -8.83 3.04
CA GLU A 178 6.94 -9.37 2.56
C GLU A 178 8.16 -8.46 2.82
N SER A 179 8.01 -7.13 2.90
CA SER A 179 9.13 -6.19 3.09
C SER A 179 9.82 -6.34 4.45
N VAL A 180 9.07 -6.71 5.49
CA VAL A 180 9.57 -6.94 6.85
C VAL A 180 10.50 -8.16 6.87
N TRP A 181 10.11 -9.25 6.21
CA TRP A 181 10.92 -10.47 6.11
C TRP A 181 12.19 -10.28 5.28
N ILE A 182 12.12 -9.45 4.23
CA ILE A 182 13.29 -9.04 3.45
C ILE A 182 14.28 -8.25 4.32
N PHE A 183 13.80 -7.29 5.11
CA PHE A 183 14.63 -6.52 6.04
C PHE A 183 15.27 -7.44 7.10
N ALA A 184 14.49 -8.31 7.75
CA ALA A 184 15.00 -9.27 8.72
C ALA A 184 16.09 -10.18 8.11
N SER A 185 15.86 -10.67 6.89
CA SER A 185 16.85 -11.49 6.17
C SER A 185 18.15 -10.72 5.88
N ALA A 186 18.06 -9.44 5.51
CA ALA A 186 19.23 -8.61 5.28
C ALA A 186 20.06 -8.38 6.56
N VAL A 187 19.40 -8.24 7.70
CA VAL A 187 20.05 -8.13 9.02
C VAL A 187 20.77 -9.43 9.38
N VAL A 188 20.16 -10.60 9.16
CA VAL A 188 20.80 -11.90 9.38
C VAL A 188 22.10 -12.00 8.57
N VAL A 189 22.06 -11.69 7.27
CA VAL A 189 23.26 -11.76 6.41
C VAL A 189 24.35 -10.80 6.86
N LEU A 190 24.00 -9.60 7.32
CA LEU A 190 24.97 -8.64 7.87
C LEU A 190 25.68 -9.22 9.10
N PHE A 191 24.93 -9.69 10.09
CA PHE A 191 25.52 -10.25 11.30
C PHE A 191 26.38 -11.48 11.02
N SER A 192 25.90 -12.41 10.18
CA SER A 192 26.69 -13.58 9.80
C SER A 192 28.00 -13.21 9.07
N SER A 193 27.97 -12.17 8.23
CA SER A 193 29.18 -11.68 7.54
C SER A 193 30.17 -11.04 8.51
N LEU A 194 29.69 -10.29 9.50
CA LEU A 194 30.51 -9.69 10.56
C LEU A 194 31.16 -10.73 11.47
N LEU A 195 30.55 -11.92 11.63
CA LEU A 195 31.14 -13.03 12.36
C LEU A 195 32.16 -13.81 11.52
N LEU A 196 31.88 -14.07 10.24
CA LEU A 196 32.75 -14.86 9.37
C LEU A 196 34.05 -14.14 8.98
N LEU A 197 34.01 -12.81 8.79
CA LEU A 197 35.19 -12.04 8.36
C LEU A 197 36.37 -12.12 9.35
N PRO A 198 36.18 -11.86 10.66
CA PRO A 198 37.25 -12.01 11.65
C PRO A 198 37.80 -13.44 11.73
N MET A 199 36.94 -14.45 11.66
CA MET A 199 37.38 -15.85 11.74
C MET A 199 38.21 -16.29 10.54
N GLY A 200 37.99 -15.69 9.36
CA GLY A 200 38.75 -16.00 8.15
C GLY A 200 40.11 -15.30 8.03
N TYR A 201 40.30 -14.14 8.68
CA TYR A 201 41.45 -13.27 8.41
C TYR A 201 42.13 -12.67 9.65
N LEU A 202 41.45 -12.62 10.79
CA LEU A 202 41.99 -12.00 12.01
C LEU A 202 42.36 -13.03 13.08
N VAL A 203 41.83 -14.25 12.99
CA VAL A 203 42.04 -15.30 13.99
C VAL A 203 42.67 -16.53 13.35
N THR A 204 43.78 -16.99 13.90
CA THR A 204 44.41 -18.26 13.53
C THR A 204 43.77 -19.40 14.33
N LEU A 205 42.96 -20.23 13.68
CA LEU A 205 42.29 -21.38 14.29
C LEU A 205 42.81 -22.68 13.68
N ALA A 206 42.75 -23.77 14.45
CA ALA A 206 42.94 -25.11 13.91
C ALA A 206 41.92 -25.36 12.77
N ALA A 207 42.32 -26.05 11.71
CA ALA A 207 41.50 -26.22 10.50
C ALA A 207 40.12 -26.85 10.78
N SER A 208 40.05 -27.80 11.72
CA SER A 208 38.80 -28.44 12.16
C SER A 208 37.87 -27.44 12.87
N VAL A 209 38.43 -26.60 13.75
CA VAL A 209 37.69 -25.56 14.47
C VAL A 209 37.17 -24.49 13.51
N PHE A 210 38.03 -24.02 12.60
CA PHE A 210 37.64 -23.08 11.55
C PHE A 210 36.49 -23.65 10.70
N PHE A 211 36.63 -24.89 10.23
CA PHE A 211 35.61 -25.56 9.43
C PHE A 211 34.26 -25.67 10.16
N LEU A 212 34.26 -26.08 11.43
CA LEU A 212 33.05 -26.20 12.23
C LEU A 212 32.31 -24.86 12.37
N PHE A 213 33.02 -23.80 12.74
CA PHE A 213 32.40 -22.48 12.87
C PHE A 213 31.96 -21.89 11.53
N PHE A 214 32.80 -22.01 10.49
CA PHE A 214 32.50 -21.52 9.15
C PHE A 214 31.23 -22.18 8.61
N THR A 215 31.14 -23.52 8.65
CA THR A 215 29.98 -24.25 8.14
C THR A 215 28.74 -24.02 8.99
N PHE A 216 28.87 -23.97 10.32
CA PHE A 216 27.74 -23.70 11.21
C PHE A 216 27.13 -22.32 10.93
N ILE A 217 27.94 -21.26 10.90
CA ILE A 217 27.46 -19.89 10.65
C ILE A 217 26.86 -19.80 9.24
N LEU A 218 27.53 -20.38 8.23
CA LEU A 218 27.09 -20.31 6.84
C LEU A 218 25.75 -21.02 6.61
N LEU A 219 25.59 -22.25 7.11
CA LEU A 219 24.39 -23.05 6.91
C LEU A 219 23.21 -22.56 7.77
N SER A 220 23.47 -22.15 9.02
CA SER A 220 22.43 -21.57 9.88
C SER A 220 21.89 -20.26 9.33
N ALA A 221 22.76 -19.36 8.87
CA ALA A 221 22.37 -18.10 8.24
C ALA A 221 21.55 -18.35 6.97
N THR A 222 22.01 -19.26 6.11
CA THR A 222 21.31 -19.62 4.87
C THR A 222 19.92 -20.20 5.16
N SER A 223 19.82 -21.10 6.14
CA SER A 223 18.56 -21.71 6.56
C SER A 223 17.59 -20.67 7.12
N LEU A 224 18.08 -19.74 7.94
CA LEU A 224 17.26 -18.67 8.52
C LEU A 224 16.74 -17.71 7.45
N VAL A 225 17.58 -17.28 6.50
CA VAL A 225 17.18 -16.41 5.39
C VAL A 225 16.11 -17.07 4.51
N ILE A 226 16.32 -18.33 4.13
CA ILE A 226 15.33 -19.09 3.33
C ILE A 226 14.03 -19.26 4.13
N GLY A 227 14.14 -19.60 5.43
CA GLY A 227 13.00 -19.77 6.33
C GLY A 227 12.15 -18.51 6.45
N LEU A 228 12.76 -17.36 6.74
CA LEU A 228 12.07 -16.06 6.86
C LEU A 228 11.31 -15.70 5.57
N MET A 229 11.84 -16.08 4.40
CA MET A 229 11.21 -15.79 3.12
C MET A 229 10.15 -16.80 2.70
N LEU A 230 10.19 -18.04 3.19
CA LEU A 230 9.34 -19.13 2.73
C LEU A 230 8.24 -19.52 3.73
N VAL A 231 8.57 -19.61 5.03
CA VAL A 231 7.66 -20.10 6.08
C VAL A 231 6.35 -19.31 6.12
N PRO A 232 6.33 -17.96 6.11
CA PRO A 232 5.07 -17.21 6.13
C PRO A 232 4.13 -17.57 4.96
N LYS A 233 4.70 -17.94 3.80
CA LYS A 233 3.92 -18.31 2.60
C LYS A 233 3.35 -19.71 2.71
N ILE A 234 4.10 -20.65 3.27
CA ILE A 234 3.64 -22.03 3.48
C ILE A 234 2.50 -22.03 4.52
N LEU A 235 2.65 -21.30 5.62
CA LEU A 235 1.63 -21.22 6.67
C LEU A 235 0.31 -20.65 6.14
N CYS A 236 0.36 -19.52 5.42
CA CYS A 236 -0.83 -18.92 4.82
C CYS A 236 -1.49 -19.85 3.79
N LEU A 237 -0.71 -20.60 3.01
CA LEU A 237 -1.24 -21.61 2.09
C LEU A 237 -1.90 -22.80 2.79
N HIS A 238 -1.38 -23.18 3.96
CA HIS A 238 -1.96 -24.23 4.79
C HIS A 238 -3.27 -23.77 5.44
N GLU A 239 -3.33 -22.55 5.97
CA GLU A 239 -4.54 -21.95 6.53
C GLU A 239 -5.68 -21.95 5.49
N ILE A 240 -5.42 -21.41 4.29
CA ILE A 240 -6.40 -21.40 3.19
C ILE A 240 -6.83 -22.83 2.80
N ALA A 241 -5.91 -23.78 2.81
CA ALA A 241 -6.23 -25.18 2.49
C ALA A 241 -7.04 -25.86 3.61
N SER A 242 -6.81 -25.50 4.88
CA SER A 242 -7.59 -25.99 6.02
C SER A 242 -9.00 -25.41 6.05
N GLU A 243 -9.15 -24.11 5.74
CA GLU A 243 -10.45 -23.45 5.59
C GLU A 243 -11.26 -24.06 4.44
N ALA A 244 -10.61 -24.37 3.31
CA ALA A 244 -11.25 -25.03 2.17
C ALA A 244 -11.66 -26.50 2.44
N LYS A 245 -11.00 -27.19 3.39
CA LYS A 245 -11.38 -28.54 3.82
C LYS A 245 -12.54 -28.53 4.80
N ASN A 246 -12.59 -27.53 5.68
CA ASN A 246 -13.66 -27.37 6.68
C ASN A 246 -14.98 -26.84 6.08
N SER A 247 -14.99 -26.39 4.83
CA SER A 247 -16.15 -25.78 4.14
C SER A 247 -16.84 -26.68 3.10
N ARG A 248 -16.57 -28.00 3.05
CA ARG A 248 -17.32 -28.92 2.19
C ARG A 248 -18.62 -29.41 2.86
N PRO A 249 -19.81 -29.23 2.26
CA PRO A 249 -21.06 -29.76 2.80
C PRO A 249 -21.15 -31.27 2.53
N THR A 250 -21.33 -32.06 3.59
CA THR A 250 -21.70 -33.47 3.52
C THR A 250 -23.16 -33.62 3.08
N THR A 251 -23.39 -33.65 1.77
CA THR A 251 -24.62 -34.23 1.21
C THR A 251 -24.44 -35.73 1.08
N LYS A 252 -25.09 -36.52 1.94
CA LYS A 252 -25.68 -37.82 1.59
C LYS A 252 -26.83 -38.15 2.55
N SER A 253 -28.03 -37.99 2.01
CA SER A 253 -29.29 -38.52 2.53
C SER A 253 -29.29 -40.06 2.48
N LYS A 254 -29.74 -40.72 3.56
CA LYS A 254 -30.63 -41.88 3.47
C LYS A 254 -31.31 -42.20 4.82
N ARG A 255 -32.65 -42.20 4.78
CA ARG A 255 -33.64 -42.76 5.72
C ARG A 255 -33.32 -44.22 6.09
N THR A 256 -33.57 -44.67 7.34
CA THR A 256 -34.81 -45.33 7.83
C THR A 256 -34.65 -46.00 9.21
N ARG A 257 -35.66 -45.77 10.08
CA ARG A 257 -36.34 -46.64 11.09
C ARG A 257 -35.57 -47.60 12.02
N ASP A 258 -35.70 -47.28 13.32
CA ASP A 258 -36.35 -48.04 14.41
C ASP A 258 -35.71 -49.34 14.96
N LYS A 259 -35.15 -49.27 16.18
CA LYS A 259 -35.59 -49.95 17.44
C LYS A 259 -34.43 -50.17 18.44
N GLY A 260 -34.65 -49.79 19.70
CA GLY A 260 -34.31 -50.64 20.86
C GLY A 260 -33.06 -50.32 21.71
N HIS A 261 -33.31 -49.64 22.84
CA HIS A 261 -32.76 -49.83 24.21
C HIS A 261 -31.29 -49.46 24.56
N SER A 262 -31.16 -48.42 25.39
CA SER A 262 -30.58 -48.37 26.77
C SER A 262 -29.05 -48.21 26.80
N SER A 263 -28.39 -47.34 27.56
CA SER A 263 -28.60 -46.40 28.67
C SER A 263 -27.33 -45.49 28.62
N GLU A 264 -27.26 -44.22 28.99
CA GLU A 264 -27.38 -43.59 30.32
C GLU A 264 -26.89 -42.12 30.13
N SER A 265 -27.49 -41.17 30.88
CA SER A 265 -26.96 -39.90 31.46
C SER A 265 -25.76 -39.18 30.79
N GLU A 266 -25.76 -37.87 30.52
CA GLU A 266 -26.27 -36.74 31.32
C GLU A 266 -26.29 -35.44 30.46
N ASP A 267 -27.12 -34.49 30.90
CA ASP A 267 -27.77 -33.41 30.15
C ASP A 267 -26.92 -32.30 29.53
N GLY A 268 -27.35 -31.86 28.34
CA GLY A 268 -27.19 -30.49 27.85
C GLY A 268 -28.48 -29.68 28.09
N MET A 269 -28.42 -28.36 27.92
CA MET A 269 -29.64 -27.58 27.70
C MET A 269 -29.39 -26.39 26.78
N GLN A 270 -30.19 -26.37 25.70
CA GLN A 270 -30.34 -25.31 24.71
C GLN A 270 -31.20 -24.14 25.23
N VAL A 271 -31.17 -23.10 24.40
CA VAL A 271 -31.71 -21.75 24.55
C VAL A 271 -33.24 -21.67 24.37
N THR A 272 -33.80 -20.58 24.90
CA THR A 272 -35.05 -19.84 24.58
C THR A 272 -36.24 -20.03 25.54
N PRO A 273 -37.23 -19.11 25.57
CA PRO A 273 -37.15 -17.67 25.89
C PRO A 273 -38.25 -17.27 26.92
N LEU A 274 -38.12 -16.18 27.70
CA LEU A 274 -39.27 -15.71 28.52
C LEU A 274 -39.32 -14.20 28.80
N ARG A 275 -40.29 -13.60 28.10
CA ARG A 275 -41.25 -12.53 28.42
C ARG A 275 -41.44 -12.13 29.90
N SER A 276 -41.44 -10.80 30.09
CA SER A 276 -42.11 -9.94 31.09
C SER A 276 -42.71 -10.52 32.40
N ARG A 277 -42.34 -9.95 33.55
CA ARG A 277 -43.20 -9.14 34.46
C ARG A 277 -42.56 -9.00 35.87
N GLY A 278 -42.59 -7.77 36.39
CA GLY A 278 -43.22 -7.49 37.69
C GLY A 278 -42.40 -7.59 38.99
N ARG A 279 -41.94 -6.41 39.45
CA ARG A 279 -42.32 -5.75 40.72
C ARG A 279 -42.09 -6.51 42.06
N SER A 280 -41.19 -5.98 42.90
CA SER A 280 -41.47 -5.32 44.22
C SER A 280 -40.16 -5.14 45.04
N LYS A 281 -39.79 -3.91 45.39
CA LYS A 281 -39.97 -3.19 46.69
C LYS A 281 -39.12 -3.70 47.89
N SER A 282 -38.18 -2.87 48.33
CA SER A 282 -38.10 -2.30 49.70
C SER A 282 -37.27 -0.99 49.59
N SER A 283 -37.81 0.21 49.87
CA SER A 283 -37.89 0.94 51.15
C SER A 283 -36.57 0.93 51.94
N ARG A 284 -36.01 2.05 52.45
CA ARG A 284 -36.61 3.25 53.06
C ARG A 284 -35.50 4.31 53.27
N SER A 285 -35.81 5.61 53.11
CA SER A 285 -35.71 6.68 54.16
C SER A 285 -34.53 7.65 53.92
N SER A 286 -34.74 8.87 53.40
CA SER A 286 -35.25 10.13 54.01
C SER A 286 -34.18 11.03 54.65
N ARG A 287 -34.13 12.30 54.19
CA ARG A 287 -33.69 13.59 54.78
C ARG A 287 -33.03 14.42 53.66
N ASN A 288 -33.66 15.43 53.04
CA ASN A 288 -34.30 16.69 53.47
C ASN A 288 -33.29 17.85 53.69
N GLU A 289 -33.68 19.02 53.16
CA GLU A 289 -33.10 20.39 53.30
C GLU A 289 -31.90 20.72 52.38
N GLY A 290 -31.76 21.88 51.72
CA GLY A 290 -32.50 23.15 51.74
C GLY A 290 -31.52 24.35 51.64
N GLY A 291 -31.68 25.21 50.63
CA GLY A 291 -31.05 26.56 50.51
C GLY A 291 -29.57 26.62 50.12
N ALA A 292 -28.98 27.71 49.64
CA ALA A 292 -29.43 29.01 49.15
C ALA A 292 -28.25 29.69 48.41
N THR A 293 -28.60 30.57 47.48
CA THR A 293 -27.91 31.73 46.85
C THR A 293 -26.58 32.29 47.41
N LYS A 294 -25.70 32.73 46.48
CA LYS A 294 -25.08 34.09 46.28
C LYS A 294 -23.71 33.93 45.56
N GLN A 295 -23.50 34.48 44.35
CA GLN A 295 -23.23 35.88 43.99
C GLN A 295 -21.94 36.41 44.63
N TYR A 296 -20.93 36.78 43.81
CA TYR A 296 -20.22 38.08 43.89
C TYR A 296 -19.36 38.31 42.64
N ASP A 297 -19.43 39.57 42.20
CA ASP A 297 -18.77 40.26 41.10
C ASP A 297 -17.51 40.97 41.64
N GLU A 298 -16.54 41.32 40.78
CA GLU A 298 -15.74 42.58 40.83
C GLU A 298 -14.54 42.58 39.85
N THR A 299 -14.76 43.25 38.71
CA THR A 299 -14.04 44.43 38.19
C THR A 299 -12.54 44.73 38.43
N VAL A 300 -11.85 44.96 37.28
CA VAL A 300 -11.09 46.19 36.91
C VAL A 300 -9.62 46.37 37.37
N LYS A 301 -8.67 46.45 36.42
CA LYS A 301 -7.90 47.68 36.04
C LYS A 301 -6.87 47.44 34.92
N LYS A 302 -6.84 48.41 33.99
CA LYS A 302 -5.80 48.70 32.99
C LYS A 302 -4.52 49.20 33.67
N ASP A 303 -3.36 49.00 33.05
CA ASP A 303 -2.48 50.15 32.79
C ASP A 303 -1.50 49.97 31.61
N ARG A 304 -1.10 51.13 31.06
CA ARG A 304 -0.35 51.37 29.81
C ARG A 304 1.17 51.50 30.02
N GLY A 305 1.91 51.40 28.92
CA GLY A 305 3.19 52.08 28.66
C GLY A 305 4.36 51.12 28.40
N ASN A 306 5.36 51.37 27.55
CA ASN A 306 5.72 52.56 26.76
C ASN A 306 6.80 52.14 25.72
N LYS A 307 6.93 52.95 24.66
CA LYS A 307 7.91 52.88 23.55
C LYS A 307 9.38 52.97 23.99
N LYS A 308 10.30 52.48 23.14
CA LYS A 308 11.51 53.23 22.74
C LYS A 308 12.19 52.70 21.46
N ASP A 309 12.62 53.67 20.66
CA ASP A 309 13.18 53.64 19.30
C ASP A 309 14.72 53.40 19.22
N LYS A 310 15.20 53.34 17.95
CA LYS A 310 16.56 53.64 17.40
C LYS A 310 17.48 52.43 17.20
N ASN A 311 18.28 52.27 16.14
CA ASN A 311 18.74 53.13 15.03
C ASN A 311 19.31 52.23 13.90
N GLY A 312 19.32 52.71 12.66
CA GLY A 312 20.03 52.09 11.53
C GLY A 312 21.48 52.57 11.38
N ILE A 313 22.32 51.76 10.72
CA ILE A 313 23.61 52.15 10.13
C ILE A 313 23.76 51.44 8.77
N LYS A 314 24.03 52.22 7.71
CA LYS A 314 24.51 51.82 6.38
C LYS A 314 26.05 51.75 6.36
N LYS A 315 26.61 50.95 5.43
CA LYS A 315 27.85 51.10 4.62
C LYS A 315 28.19 49.71 4.07
N ASP A 316 28.88 49.44 2.97
CA ASP A 316 29.22 50.07 1.68
C ASP A 316 29.76 48.89 0.84
N GLY A 317 29.56 48.90 -0.48
CA GLY A 317 29.84 47.75 -1.34
C GLY A 317 31.31 47.50 -1.69
N ILE A 318 31.60 46.28 -2.16
CA ILE A 318 32.70 46.00 -3.10
C ILE A 318 32.15 45.09 -4.20
N ARG A 319 32.34 45.55 -5.44
CA ARG A 319 32.00 44.91 -6.72
C ARG A 319 33.28 44.26 -7.25
N VAL A 320 33.24 42.98 -7.62
CA VAL A 320 34.30 42.36 -8.45
C VAL A 320 33.65 41.71 -9.65
N SER A 321 34.29 41.90 -10.80
CA SER A 321 33.76 41.78 -12.15
C SER A 321 34.57 40.74 -12.95
N VAL A 322 33.86 39.78 -13.59
CA VAL A 322 34.09 39.08 -14.90
C VAL A 322 35.42 38.26 -15.04
N PRO A 323 35.52 37.12 -15.79
CA PRO A 323 34.86 36.92 -17.07
C PRO A 323 34.34 35.55 -17.52
N VAL A 324 33.47 35.68 -18.52
CA VAL A 324 32.93 34.69 -19.45
C VAL A 324 33.98 34.33 -20.52
N SER A 325 34.15 33.04 -20.82
CA SER A 325 34.64 32.55 -22.13
C SER A 325 34.28 31.06 -22.29
N MET A 326 33.27 30.74 -23.10
CA MET A 326 33.39 30.16 -24.46
C MET A 326 33.91 28.70 -24.52
N LYS A 327 33.05 27.73 -24.83
CA LYS A 327 32.90 27.12 -26.18
C LYS A 327 32.02 25.88 -26.16
N LYS A 328 31.04 25.89 -27.08
CA LYS A 328 30.32 24.71 -27.58
C LYS A 328 31.28 23.86 -28.40
N PHE A 329 31.21 22.53 -28.25
CA PHE A 329 31.64 21.61 -29.30
C PHE A 329 30.51 20.62 -29.56
N SER A 330 30.03 20.67 -30.80
CA SER A 330 29.02 19.78 -31.38
C SER A 330 29.77 18.79 -32.26
N ALA A 331 29.56 17.49 -32.05
CA ALA A 331 29.94 16.46 -33.00
C ALA A 331 28.67 15.74 -33.46
N LYS A 332 28.23 16.08 -34.67
CA LYS A 332 27.22 15.35 -35.45
C LYS A 332 27.89 14.12 -36.03
N VAL A 333 27.40 12.93 -35.69
CA VAL A 333 27.53 11.74 -36.54
C VAL A 333 26.16 11.50 -37.16
N GLY A 334 26.05 11.76 -38.46
CA GLY A 334 24.86 11.49 -39.24
C GLY A 334 24.85 10.04 -39.68
N VAL A 335 23.79 9.31 -39.34
CA VAL A 335 23.44 8.06 -40.01
C VAL A 335 22.03 8.25 -40.57
N ASN A 336 21.96 8.20 -41.90
CA ASN A 336 20.76 8.36 -42.71
C ASN A 336 20.11 6.99 -42.87
N ILE A 337 18.91 6.79 -42.33
CA ILE A 337 18.09 5.60 -42.62
C ILE A 337 16.68 6.09 -42.92
N GLN A 338 16.30 5.99 -44.20
CA GLN A 338 14.93 6.17 -44.68
C GLN A 338 14.01 5.08 -44.11
N PRO A 339 12.79 5.38 -43.65
CA PRO A 339 11.82 4.35 -43.33
C PRO A 339 11.04 3.94 -44.60
N LEU A 340 11.20 2.69 -45.01
CA LEU A 340 10.27 2.01 -45.91
C LEU A 340 8.90 1.91 -45.22
N GLY A 341 7.86 2.39 -45.90
CA GLY A 341 6.48 2.21 -45.49
C GLY A 341 6.06 0.75 -45.64
N VAL A 342 5.50 0.19 -44.57
CA VAL A 342 4.61 -0.98 -44.65
C VAL A 342 3.38 -0.64 -43.83
N GLU A 343 2.29 -0.48 -44.55
CA GLU A 343 0.94 -0.21 -44.08
C GLU A 343 0.38 -1.50 -43.45
N LEU A 344 0.08 -1.47 -42.15
CA LEU A 344 -0.69 -2.52 -41.48
C LEU A 344 -2.00 -1.90 -40.96
N GLN A 345 -3.08 -2.21 -41.66
CA GLN A 345 -4.45 -1.87 -41.28
C GLN A 345 -4.80 -2.52 -39.94
N LEU A 346 -5.13 -1.71 -38.94
CA LEU A 346 -5.89 -2.10 -37.75
C LEU A 346 -7.01 -1.07 -37.58
N GLY A 347 -8.20 -1.46 -38.07
CA GLY A 347 -9.44 -0.73 -37.86
C GLY A 347 -9.88 -0.76 -36.40
N GLY A 348 -10.53 0.33 -35.96
CA GLY A 348 -11.10 0.48 -34.63
C GLY A 348 -10.87 1.88 -34.05
N SER A 349 -11.48 2.89 -34.67
CA SER A 349 -11.47 4.27 -34.20
C SER A 349 -12.22 4.39 -32.87
N VAL A 350 -11.50 4.49 -31.75
CA VAL A 350 -12.04 5.12 -30.55
C VAL A 350 -11.96 6.62 -30.81
N ALA A 351 -13.03 7.16 -31.37
CA ALA A 351 -13.19 8.59 -31.57
C ALA A 351 -13.05 9.29 -30.20
N MET A 352 -11.95 10.01 -30.00
CA MET A 352 -11.86 11.02 -28.94
C MET A 352 -12.86 12.12 -29.27
N ALA A 353 -14.06 12.00 -28.71
CA ALA A 353 -15.03 13.08 -28.70
C ALA A 353 -14.41 14.31 -28.02
N ARG A 354 -14.42 15.42 -28.74
CA ARG A 354 -14.00 16.76 -28.33
C ARG A 354 -14.74 17.13 -27.04
N ARG A 355 -14.03 17.20 -25.89
CA ARG A 355 -14.59 17.53 -24.56
C ARG A 355 -15.34 18.87 -24.61
N GLU A 356 -16.68 18.83 -24.52
CA GLU A 356 -17.45 19.96 -24.01
C GLU A 356 -17.03 20.22 -22.57
N LYS A 357 -16.54 21.43 -22.26
CA LYS A 357 -16.04 21.81 -20.92
C LYS A 357 -17.18 22.11 -19.91
N SER A 358 -18.39 21.60 -20.13
CA SER A 358 -19.59 21.98 -19.37
C SER A 358 -19.97 21.01 -18.25
N THR A 359 -19.41 19.79 -18.21
CA THR A 359 -19.76 18.76 -17.22
C THR A 359 -18.56 18.30 -16.40
N LEU A 360 -18.82 17.55 -15.32
CA LEU A 360 -17.77 16.93 -14.50
C LEU A 360 -16.85 16.03 -15.34
N SER A 361 -15.58 16.00 -14.98
CA SER A 361 -14.61 15.05 -15.52
C SER A 361 -14.85 13.67 -14.92
N TYR A 362 -14.79 12.63 -15.76
CA TYR A 362 -15.10 11.27 -15.34
C TYR A 362 -14.17 10.24 -15.98
N ARG A 363 -14.26 9.01 -15.47
CA ARG A 363 -13.62 7.82 -16.03
C ARG A 363 -14.55 6.62 -15.89
N VAL A 364 -14.74 5.90 -17.00
CA VAL A 364 -15.57 4.70 -17.07
C VAL A 364 -14.73 3.46 -16.84
N PHE A 365 -15.28 2.51 -16.07
CA PHE A 365 -14.79 1.16 -15.90
C PHE A 365 -15.93 0.19 -16.25
N GLU A 366 -15.70 -0.64 -17.26
CA GLU A 366 -16.63 -1.66 -17.75
C GLU A 366 -15.83 -2.86 -18.29
N ASP A 367 -16.45 -4.05 -18.29
CA ASP A 367 -15.81 -5.27 -18.82
C ASP A 367 -16.21 -5.50 -20.28
N SER A 368 -15.34 -5.08 -21.19
CA SER A 368 -15.55 -5.25 -22.63
C SER A 368 -15.28 -6.69 -23.13
N SER A 369 -14.84 -7.61 -22.28
CA SER A 369 -14.43 -8.96 -22.72
C SER A 369 -15.59 -9.86 -23.14
N SER A 370 -16.80 -9.59 -22.63
CA SER A 370 -18.00 -10.38 -22.93
C SER A 370 -18.72 -9.97 -24.22
N GLY A 371 -18.36 -8.83 -24.81
CA GLY A 371 -19.04 -8.25 -25.98
C GLY A 371 -20.46 -7.74 -25.72
N LYS A 372 -20.97 -7.84 -24.48
CA LYS A 372 -22.29 -7.33 -24.08
C LYS A 372 -22.13 -5.97 -23.38
N GLU A 373 -23.01 -5.03 -23.69
CA GLU A 373 -23.05 -3.76 -22.96
C GLU A 373 -23.58 -3.98 -21.53
N PRO A 374 -22.99 -3.33 -20.50
CA PRO A 374 -23.50 -3.38 -19.13
C PRO A 374 -24.93 -2.81 -19.05
N THR A 375 -25.84 -3.49 -18.34
CA THR A 375 -27.21 -2.98 -18.14
C THR A 375 -27.36 -2.11 -16.90
N LYS A 376 -26.40 -2.13 -15.98
CA LYS A 376 -26.42 -1.34 -14.74
C LYS A 376 -25.29 -0.33 -14.69
N THR A 377 -25.57 0.85 -14.14
CA THR A 377 -24.58 1.93 -14.01
C THR A 377 -24.50 2.43 -12.57
N ALA A 378 -23.27 2.51 -12.03
CA ALA A 378 -22.98 3.13 -10.75
C ALA A 378 -22.16 4.43 -10.96
N LEU A 379 -22.63 5.56 -10.40
CA LEU A 379 -21.83 6.79 -10.32
C LEU A 379 -21.04 6.79 -9.01
N VAL A 380 -19.73 7.03 -9.08
CA VAL A 380 -18.80 6.84 -7.97
C VAL A 380 -18.08 8.15 -7.63
N MET A 381 -18.26 8.63 -6.40
CA MET A 381 -17.81 9.93 -5.89
C MET A 381 -16.72 9.78 -4.83
N HIS A 382 -15.71 10.64 -4.87
CA HIS A 382 -14.58 10.65 -3.92
C HIS A 382 -14.84 11.59 -2.72
N GLY A 383 -14.02 11.48 -1.67
CA GLY A 383 -14.02 12.40 -0.53
C GLY A 383 -13.43 13.79 -0.84
N ILE A 384 -13.50 14.72 0.12
CA ILE A 384 -13.25 16.18 -0.07
C ILE A 384 -11.81 16.58 -0.45
N LEU A 385 -10.83 15.69 -0.33
CA LEU A 385 -9.46 15.89 -0.83
C LEU A 385 -9.09 14.80 -1.84
N GLY A 386 -10.08 14.22 -2.50
CA GLY A 386 -9.93 13.13 -3.45
C GLY A 386 -10.03 13.58 -4.91
N ASN A 387 -9.94 12.58 -5.79
CA ASN A 387 -10.25 12.68 -7.21
C ASN A 387 -10.68 11.30 -7.74
N LYS A 388 -11.20 11.24 -8.97
CA LYS A 388 -11.72 10.01 -9.60
C LYS A 388 -10.73 8.85 -9.65
N LEU A 389 -9.41 9.12 -9.59
CA LEU A 389 -8.39 8.07 -9.65
C LEU A 389 -8.26 7.30 -8.33
N ASN A 390 -8.77 7.81 -7.21
CA ASN A 390 -8.81 7.09 -5.94
C ASN A 390 -9.60 5.78 -6.06
N TRP A 391 -10.63 5.78 -6.90
CA TRP A 391 -11.47 4.62 -7.16
C TRP A 391 -10.95 3.66 -8.22
N ARG A 392 -9.88 4.03 -8.96
CA ARG A 392 -9.44 3.29 -10.15
C ARG A 392 -9.25 1.80 -9.91
N THR A 393 -8.46 1.44 -8.90
CA THR A 393 -8.14 0.03 -8.63
C THR A 393 -9.35 -0.72 -8.10
N PHE A 394 -10.17 -0.07 -7.28
CA PHE A 394 -11.38 -0.65 -6.70
C PHE A 394 -12.42 -0.93 -7.78
N SER A 395 -12.79 0.08 -8.59
CA SER A 395 -13.76 -0.05 -9.66
C SER A 395 -13.32 -1.05 -10.74
N GLN A 396 -12.03 -1.14 -11.06
CA GLN A 396 -11.51 -2.18 -11.98
C GLN A 396 -11.77 -3.60 -11.46
N LYS A 397 -11.56 -3.85 -10.16
CA LYS A 397 -11.83 -5.16 -9.55
C LYS A 397 -13.31 -5.44 -9.49
N LEU A 398 -14.11 -4.45 -9.10
CA LEU A 398 -15.55 -4.59 -8.94
C LEU A 398 -16.24 -4.85 -10.29
N THR A 399 -15.83 -4.14 -11.34
CA THR A 399 -16.28 -4.38 -12.72
C THR A 399 -15.95 -5.79 -13.20
N LYS A 400 -14.72 -6.26 -12.95
CA LYS A 400 -14.30 -7.60 -13.37
C LYS A 400 -15.10 -8.72 -12.69
N ALA A 401 -15.52 -8.48 -11.45
CA ALA A 401 -16.34 -9.43 -10.71
C ALA A 401 -17.84 -9.30 -11.03
N ASN A 402 -18.26 -8.16 -11.57
CA ASN A 402 -19.65 -7.87 -11.93
C ASN A 402 -19.72 -7.32 -13.38
N PRO A 403 -19.56 -8.17 -14.41
CA PRO A 403 -19.45 -7.71 -15.80
C PRO A 403 -20.69 -6.95 -16.32
N ASN A 404 -21.85 -7.13 -15.67
CA ASN A 404 -23.09 -6.42 -16.00
C ASN A 404 -23.13 -4.96 -15.48
N TRP A 405 -22.14 -4.55 -14.68
CA TRP A 405 -22.06 -3.23 -14.09
C TRP A 405 -20.99 -2.36 -14.77
N ARG A 406 -21.39 -1.12 -15.07
CA ARG A 406 -20.51 -0.01 -15.44
C ARG A 406 -20.29 0.88 -14.22
N PHE A 407 -19.05 1.23 -13.92
CA PHE A 407 -18.71 2.19 -12.86
C PHE A 407 -18.13 3.47 -13.47
N ILE A 408 -18.76 4.61 -13.17
CA ILE A 408 -18.35 5.93 -13.66
C ILE A 408 -17.83 6.73 -12.48
N CYS A 409 -16.50 6.78 -12.35
CA CYS A 409 -15.83 7.56 -11.31
C CYS A 409 -15.68 9.00 -11.76
N LEU A 410 -16.17 9.96 -10.98
CA LEU A 410 -16.19 11.37 -11.33
C LEU A 410 -15.29 12.21 -10.42
N ASP A 411 -14.77 13.32 -10.95
CA ASP A 411 -14.17 14.39 -10.16
C ASP A 411 -15.28 15.40 -9.82
N LEU A 412 -15.53 15.67 -8.53
CA LEU A 412 -16.52 16.67 -8.12
C LEU A 412 -16.07 18.09 -8.49
N ARG A 413 -16.99 19.07 -8.42
CA ARG A 413 -16.64 20.49 -8.62
C ARG A 413 -15.49 20.89 -7.71
N GLY A 414 -14.57 21.71 -8.23
CA GLY A 414 -13.36 22.11 -7.50
C GLY A 414 -12.29 21.01 -7.36
N HIS A 415 -12.46 19.84 -7.97
CA HIS A 415 -11.51 18.72 -7.85
C HIS A 415 -11.00 18.20 -9.20
N GLY A 416 -9.84 17.57 -9.15
CA GLY A 416 -9.31 16.75 -10.25
C GLY A 416 -9.18 17.48 -11.58
N ASP A 417 -9.77 16.92 -12.63
CA ASP A 417 -9.74 17.49 -13.98
C ASP A 417 -11.10 18.10 -14.38
N SER A 418 -12.01 18.28 -13.42
CA SER A 418 -13.29 18.97 -13.65
C SER A 418 -13.07 20.45 -13.93
N PRO A 419 -13.89 21.08 -14.78
CA PRO A 419 -13.79 22.51 -15.05
C PRO A 419 -14.10 23.33 -13.80
N SER A 420 -13.74 24.61 -13.82
CA SER A 420 -14.22 25.56 -12.82
C SER A 420 -15.73 25.77 -13.00
N PHE A 421 -16.47 25.74 -11.89
CA PHE A 421 -17.90 26.00 -11.86
C PHE A 421 -18.17 27.34 -11.19
N SER A 422 -19.28 27.98 -11.55
CA SER A 422 -19.76 29.16 -10.82
C SER A 422 -20.33 28.76 -9.46
N GLU A 423 -20.39 29.73 -8.55
CA GLU A 423 -21.14 29.64 -7.31
C GLU A 423 -22.63 29.28 -7.54
N PRO A 424 -23.32 28.70 -6.54
CA PRO A 424 -22.83 28.37 -5.19
C PRO A 424 -21.96 27.10 -5.13
N HIS A 425 -21.02 27.03 -4.18
CA HIS A 425 -20.24 25.83 -3.90
C HIS A 425 -20.75 25.11 -2.65
N ASN A 426 -21.80 24.28 -2.82
CA ASN A 426 -22.43 23.49 -1.77
C ASN A 426 -22.78 22.07 -2.25
N LEU A 427 -23.28 21.22 -1.34
CA LEU A 427 -23.67 19.83 -1.63
C LEU A 427 -24.76 19.75 -2.72
N GLU A 428 -25.74 20.66 -2.71
CA GLU A 428 -26.81 20.71 -3.70
C GLU A 428 -26.27 20.99 -5.10
N ALA A 429 -25.28 21.88 -5.21
CA ALA A 429 -24.63 22.22 -6.46
C ALA A 429 -23.73 21.07 -6.94
N CYS A 430 -23.09 20.31 -6.04
CA CYS A 430 -22.40 19.06 -6.37
C CYS A 430 -23.37 18.03 -6.94
N ALA A 431 -24.49 17.76 -6.26
CA ALA A 431 -25.49 16.80 -6.72
C ALA A 431 -26.05 17.17 -8.10
N ASN A 432 -26.37 18.46 -8.32
CA ASN A 432 -26.81 18.96 -9.62
C ASN A 432 -25.78 18.74 -10.75
N ASP A 433 -24.49 18.84 -10.46
CA ASP A 433 -23.46 18.53 -11.47
C ASP A 433 -23.39 17.05 -11.81
N VAL A 434 -23.64 16.17 -10.82
CA VAL A 434 -23.75 14.72 -11.04
C VAL A 434 -24.95 14.41 -11.97
N PHE A 435 -26.10 15.07 -11.77
CA PHE A 435 -27.25 14.94 -12.67
C PHE A 435 -26.93 15.43 -14.09
N LYS A 436 -26.26 16.58 -14.23
CA LYS A 436 -25.84 17.10 -15.55
C LYS A 436 -24.89 16.13 -16.25
N LEU A 437 -23.97 15.51 -15.51
CA LEU A 437 -23.10 14.47 -16.06
C LEU A 437 -23.90 13.25 -16.51
N ALA A 438 -24.82 12.74 -15.68
CA ALA A 438 -25.66 11.59 -16.02
C ALA A 438 -26.49 11.85 -17.29
N ALA A 439 -27.11 13.03 -17.39
CA ALA A 439 -27.86 13.47 -18.56
C ALA A 439 -26.97 13.59 -19.81
N HIS A 440 -25.77 14.17 -19.69
CA HIS A 440 -24.81 14.26 -20.79
C HIS A 440 -24.37 12.88 -21.30
N LEU A 441 -24.17 11.94 -20.39
CA LEU A 441 -23.82 10.55 -20.72
C LEU A 441 -25.03 9.70 -21.14
N LYS A 442 -26.25 10.25 -21.05
CA LYS A 442 -27.51 9.55 -21.30
C LYS A 442 -27.62 8.26 -20.50
N VAL A 443 -27.23 8.31 -19.23
CA VAL A 443 -27.32 7.18 -18.30
C VAL A 443 -28.27 7.52 -17.16
N GLU A 444 -29.12 6.57 -16.80
CA GLU A 444 -29.86 6.58 -15.55
C GLU A 444 -29.10 5.70 -14.54
N PRO A 445 -28.58 6.26 -13.44
CA PRO A 445 -27.76 5.49 -12.53
C PRO A 445 -28.63 4.51 -11.74
N THR A 446 -28.31 3.22 -11.85
CA THR A 446 -28.86 2.17 -10.99
C THR A 446 -28.39 2.35 -9.55
N ALA A 447 -27.17 2.82 -9.36
CA ALA A 447 -26.63 3.14 -8.04
C ALA A 447 -25.82 4.43 -8.03
N VAL A 448 -25.78 5.10 -6.88
CA VAL A 448 -24.83 6.18 -6.60
C VAL A 448 -24.04 5.83 -5.36
N LEU A 449 -22.72 6.01 -5.40
CA LEU A 449 -21.81 5.61 -4.35
C LEU A 449 -20.83 6.74 -4.04
N GLY A 450 -20.61 7.01 -2.76
CA GLY A 450 -19.75 8.10 -2.34
C GLY A 450 -18.98 7.82 -1.05
N HIS A 451 -17.71 8.21 -1.02
CA HIS A 451 -16.88 8.18 0.18
C HIS A 451 -16.82 9.53 0.87
N SER A 452 -16.95 9.55 2.21
CA SER A 452 -16.84 10.76 3.03
C SER A 452 -17.75 11.87 2.48
N PHE A 453 -17.20 13.03 2.10
CA PHE A 453 -17.92 14.09 1.39
C PHE A 453 -18.77 13.61 0.21
N GLY A 454 -18.24 12.70 -0.63
CA GLY A 454 -19.00 12.12 -1.74
C GLY A 454 -20.21 11.32 -1.27
N GLY A 455 -20.18 10.76 -0.06
CA GLY A 455 -21.31 10.06 0.56
C GLY A 455 -22.46 11.02 0.89
N LYS A 456 -22.16 12.20 1.44
CA LYS A 456 -23.18 13.26 1.57
C LYS A 456 -23.68 13.77 0.23
N VAL A 457 -22.81 13.90 -0.78
CA VAL A 457 -23.28 14.22 -2.14
C VAL A 457 -24.24 13.15 -2.68
N ALA A 458 -24.02 11.87 -2.38
CA ALA A 458 -24.92 10.77 -2.76
C ALA A 458 -26.30 10.90 -2.09
N LEU A 459 -26.34 11.18 -0.78
CA LEU A 459 -27.58 11.45 -0.06
C LEU A 459 -28.29 12.71 -0.55
N THR A 460 -27.55 13.78 -0.85
CA THR A 460 -28.13 15.01 -1.44
C THR A 460 -28.65 14.77 -2.86
N TYR A 461 -28.00 13.91 -3.64
CA TYR A 461 -28.49 13.46 -4.94
C TYR A 461 -29.85 12.77 -4.79
N LEU A 462 -29.98 11.83 -3.84
CA LEU A 462 -31.25 11.18 -3.54
C LEU A 462 -32.32 12.19 -3.10
N GLN A 463 -31.99 13.11 -2.19
CA GLN A 463 -32.90 14.19 -1.75
C GLN A 463 -33.40 15.03 -2.93
N GLN A 464 -32.54 15.34 -3.89
CA GLN A 464 -32.92 16.11 -5.07
C GLN A 464 -33.78 15.28 -6.04
N CYS A 465 -33.58 13.97 -6.14
CA CYS A 465 -34.51 13.12 -6.88
C CYS A 465 -35.92 13.20 -6.28
N MET A 466 -36.04 13.17 -4.95
CA MET A 466 -37.33 13.31 -4.24
C MET A 466 -37.99 14.66 -4.52
N LYS A 467 -37.24 15.74 -4.28
CA LYS A 467 -37.76 17.12 -4.39
C LYS A 467 -38.14 17.52 -5.81
N GLN A 468 -37.54 16.89 -6.82
CA GLN A 468 -37.70 17.29 -8.23
C GLN A 468 -38.33 16.18 -9.09
N SER A 469 -38.88 15.14 -8.47
CA SER A 469 -39.51 13.99 -9.15
C SER A 469 -38.64 13.40 -10.27
N ARG A 470 -37.32 13.27 -10.03
CA ARG A 470 -36.38 12.66 -10.97
C ARG A 470 -36.32 11.14 -10.75
N ALA A 471 -35.82 10.42 -11.75
CA ALA A 471 -35.56 9.00 -11.64
C ALA A 471 -34.68 8.68 -10.42
N LEU A 472 -35.15 7.73 -9.61
CA LEU A 472 -34.47 7.30 -8.39
C LEU A 472 -33.42 6.22 -8.72
N PRO A 473 -32.22 6.28 -8.12
CA PRO A 473 -31.32 5.13 -8.12
C PRO A 473 -31.94 4.02 -7.27
N SER A 474 -31.71 2.77 -7.62
CA SER A 474 -32.14 1.63 -6.81
C SER A 474 -31.29 1.45 -5.55
N GLN A 475 -30.02 1.88 -5.57
CA GLN A 475 -29.14 1.82 -4.42
C GLN A 475 -28.33 3.10 -4.20
N VAL A 476 -28.19 3.51 -2.95
CA VAL A 476 -27.33 4.63 -2.51
C VAL A 476 -26.33 4.10 -1.49
N TRP A 477 -25.03 4.29 -1.78
CA TRP A 477 -23.94 3.78 -0.95
C TRP A 477 -23.15 4.92 -0.31
N ILE A 478 -23.13 4.95 1.02
CA ILE A 478 -22.46 5.95 1.84
C ILE A 478 -21.30 5.27 2.55
N LEU A 479 -20.09 5.61 2.13
CA LEU A 479 -18.87 4.98 2.63
C LEU A 479 -18.20 5.91 3.64
N ASP A 480 -18.28 5.53 4.91
CA ASP A 480 -17.70 6.18 6.07
C ASP A 480 -18.02 7.68 6.16
N SER A 481 -19.31 8.00 6.08
CA SER A 481 -19.87 9.35 6.23
C SER A 481 -21.19 9.28 6.99
N LEU A 482 -21.37 10.19 7.94
CA LEU A 482 -22.60 10.38 8.70
C LEU A 482 -23.53 11.39 8.00
N PRO A 483 -24.86 11.26 8.15
CA PRO A 483 -25.84 12.13 7.51
C PRO A 483 -26.01 13.50 8.19
N GLY A 484 -25.85 13.62 9.51
CA GLY A 484 -26.08 14.85 10.28
C GLY A 484 -24.92 15.86 10.26
N THR A 485 -24.99 16.88 11.11
CA THR A 485 -24.15 18.10 11.01
C THR A 485 -22.84 18.02 11.83
N GLY A 486 -22.01 19.05 11.66
CA GLY A 486 -20.81 19.34 12.46
C GLY A 486 -21.08 19.43 13.96
N GLU A 487 -22.28 19.86 14.33
CA GLU A 487 -22.72 20.08 15.72
C GLU A 487 -23.37 18.83 16.32
N THR A 488 -23.90 17.92 15.49
CA THR A 488 -24.51 16.67 15.95
C THR A 488 -23.54 15.49 15.76
N ASP A 489 -23.57 14.89 14.57
CA ASP A 489 -22.99 13.60 14.26
C ASP A 489 -21.46 13.67 14.23
N TYR A 490 -20.92 14.83 13.87
CA TYR A 490 -19.48 15.06 13.78
C TYR A 490 -18.91 15.79 15.00
N ALA A 491 -19.68 15.98 16.07
CA ALA A 491 -19.24 16.76 17.24
C ALA A 491 -18.01 16.16 17.94
N SER A 492 -17.90 14.82 17.94
CA SER A 492 -16.81 14.07 18.59
C SER A 492 -15.63 13.77 17.67
N ARG A 493 -15.60 14.31 16.45
CA ARG A 493 -14.57 14.01 15.45
C ARG A 493 -13.17 14.39 15.94
N ASP A 494 -12.18 13.57 15.59
CA ASP A 494 -10.78 13.88 15.83
C ASP A 494 -10.31 15.01 14.89
N LEU A 495 -9.99 16.17 15.48
CA LEU A 495 -9.50 17.32 14.73
C LEU A 495 -8.02 17.23 14.38
N THR A 496 -7.23 16.36 15.03
CA THR A 496 -5.76 16.35 14.88
C THR A 496 -5.30 16.04 13.45
N ASN A 497 -6.05 15.20 12.72
CA ASN A 497 -5.81 14.87 11.32
C ASN A 497 -7.02 15.20 10.43
N SER A 498 -7.76 16.26 10.79
CA SER A 498 -8.98 16.67 10.08
C SER A 498 -8.71 17.63 8.91
N ILE A 499 -9.74 17.85 8.10
CA ILE A 499 -9.69 18.80 6.98
C ILE A 499 -9.46 20.22 7.49
N GLU A 500 -10.00 20.55 8.66
CA GLU A 500 -9.86 21.84 9.33
C GLU A 500 -8.41 22.19 9.66
N THR A 501 -7.58 21.22 10.00
CA THR A 501 -6.14 21.44 10.25
C THR A 501 -5.31 21.39 8.97
N ILE A 502 -5.72 20.59 7.99
CA ILE A 502 -5.00 20.41 6.72
C ILE A 502 -5.21 21.58 5.76
N LEU A 503 -6.43 22.12 5.63
CA LEU A 503 -6.73 23.18 4.66
C LEU A 503 -5.88 24.45 4.83
N PRO A 504 -5.70 25.01 6.04
CA PRO A 504 -4.83 26.17 6.24
C PRO A 504 -3.38 25.89 5.83
N VAL A 505 -2.89 24.68 6.08
CA VAL A 505 -1.55 24.25 5.67
C VAL A 505 -1.42 24.19 4.14
N VAL A 506 -2.40 23.58 3.47
CA VAL A 506 -2.44 23.46 2.00
C VAL A 506 -2.48 24.83 1.32
N LYS A 507 -3.24 25.80 1.87
CA LYS A 507 -3.31 27.18 1.35
C LYS A 507 -1.97 27.93 1.44
N GLN A 508 -1.13 27.58 2.42
CA GLN A 508 0.17 28.21 2.61
C GLN A 508 1.29 27.57 1.78
N ILE A 509 1.02 26.48 1.04
CA ILE A 509 2.04 25.84 0.22
C ILE A 509 2.39 26.75 -0.97
N PRO A 510 3.66 27.14 -1.15
CA PRO A 510 4.07 27.95 -2.28
C PRO A 510 3.88 27.17 -3.59
N LEU A 511 3.17 27.78 -4.53
CA LEU A 511 2.99 27.26 -5.89
C LEU A 511 3.88 28.04 -6.88
N PRO A 512 4.38 27.40 -7.94
CA PRO A 512 4.23 25.98 -8.27
C PRO A 512 5.21 25.08 -7.51
N ILE A 513 4.79 23.86 -7.21
CA ILE A 513 5.54 22.86 -6.45
C ILE A 513 6.62 22.23 -7.35
N GLN A 514 7.86 22.19 -6.89
CA GLN A 514 8.97 21.64 -7.68
C GLN A 514 9.02 20.11 -7.65
N SER A 515 8.68 19.50 -6.52
CA SER A 515 8.79 18.05 -6.34
C SER A 515 7.74 17.55 -5.36
N LYS A 516 7.14 16.41 -5.69
CA LYS A 516 6.23 15.69 -4.78
C LYS A 516 6.90 15.32 -3.46
N ALA A 517 8.18 14.95 -3.52
CA ALA A 517 8.94 14.61 -2.31
C ALA A 517 9.19 15.83 -1.43
N GLN A 518 9.38 17.00 -2.04
CA GLN A 518 9.53 18.26 -1.30
C GLN A 518 8.20 18.66 -0.66
N LEU A 519 7.08 18.58 -1.41
CA LEU A 519 5.75 18.83 -0.87
C LEU A 519 5.45 17.94 0.35
N ILE A 520 5.77 16.65 0.30
CA ILE A 520 5.57 15.75 1.44
C ILE A 520 6.35 16.26 2.66
N LYS A 521 7.62 16.65 2.49
CA LYS A 521 8.42 17.22 3.58
C LYS A 521 7.84 18.52 4.12
N ASP A 522 7.38 19.41 3.25
CA ASP A 522 6.80 20.70 3.63
C ASP A 522 5.49 20.52 4.42
N LEU A 523 4.65 19.58 3.99
CA LEU A 523 3.41 19.21 4.69
C LEU A 523 3.72 18.58 6.06
N GLN A 524 4.67 17.66 6.13
CA GLN A 524 5.09 17.03 7.38
C GLN A 524 5.71 18.03 8.37
N ALA A 525 6.51 18.97 7.88
CA ALA A 525 7.08 20.05 8.70
C ALA A 525 6.01 20.96 9.31
N LYS A 526 4.81 20.98 8.70
CA LYS A 526 3.63 21.71 9.17
C LYS A 526 2.63 20.83 9.94
N GLY A 527 3.03 19.62 10.33
CA GLY A 527 2.23 18.73 11.18
C GLY A 527 1.28 17.78 10.46
N VAL A 528 1.30 17.73 9.12
CA VAL A 528 0.48 16.77 8.36
C VAL A 528 1.13 15.39 8.43
N ALA A 529 0.37 14.38 8.86
CA ALA A 529 0.87 13.01 8.92
C ALA A 529 1.26 12.47 7.52
N LEU A 530 2.19 11.50 7.51
CA LEU A 530 2.84 11.05 6.27
C LEU A 530 1.85 10.49 5.25
N GLY A 531 0.82 9.77 5.70
CA GLY A 531 -0.18 9.17 4.82
C GLY A 531 -0.99 10.22 4.08
N GLU A 532 -1.43 11.25 4.79
CA GLU A 532 -2.19 12.41 4.33
C GLU A 532 -1.34 13.26 3.39
N ALA A 533 -0.07 13.50 3.75
CA ALA A 533 0.87 14.21 2.89
C ALA A 533 1.10 13.46 1.57
N GLN A 534 1.28 12.14 1.61
CA GLN A 534 1.38 11.30 0.41
C GLN A 534 0.09 11.33 -0.42
N TRP A 535 -1.06 11.24 0.24
CA TRP A 535 -2.38 11.29 -0.40
C TRP A 535 -2.61 12.61 -1.14
N LEU A 536 -2.28 13.74 -0.52
CA LEU A 536 -2.39 15.06 -1.14
C LEU A 536 -1.60 15.15 -2.45
N THR A 537 -0.48 14.43 -2.60
CA THR A 537 0.29 14.42 -3.86
C THR A 537 -0.45 13.81 -5.06
N THR A 538 -1.58 13.13 -4.83
CA THR A 538 -2.47 12.63 -5.89
C THR A 538 -3.25 13.76 -6.57
N ASN A 539 -3.42 14.90 -5.90
CA ASN A 539 -4.10 16.10 -6.39
C ASN A 539 -3.16 17.08 -7.10
N LEU A 540 -2.02 16.61 -7.62
CA LEU A 540 -1.09 17.44 -8.39
C LEU A 540 -1.22 17.19 -9.90
N ARG A 541 -1.16 18.27 -10.68
CA ARG A 541 -0.93 18.24 -12.15
C ARG A 541 0.30 19.05 -12.49
N LEU A 542 0.90 18.76 -13.65
CA LEU A 542 1.94 19.61 -14.20
C LEU A 542 1.34 20.96 -14.61
N THR A 543 2.06 22.05 -14.37
CA THR A 543 1.61 23.38 -14.80
C THR A 543 1.65 23.47 -16.32
N SER A 544 0.71 24.23 -16.88
CA SER A 544 0.68 24.48 -18.33
C SER A 544 1.82 25.38 -18.80
N LYS A 545 2.42 26.17 -17.88
CA LYS A 545 3.47 27.15 -18.17
C LYS A 545 4.89 26.56 -18.08
N SER A 546 5.07 25.54 -17.23
CA SER A 546 6.36 24.90 -16.96
C SER A 546 6.14 23.39 -16.73
N PRO A 547 6.41 22.52 -17.72
CA PRO A 547 6.09 21.09 -17.66
C PRO A 547 6.93 20.27 -16.66
N GLU A 548 7.75 20.92 -15.84
CA GLU A 548 8.53 20.31 -14.77
C GLU A 548 8.00 20.65 -13.37
N LEU A 549 7.09 21.64 -13.27
CA LEU A 549 6.54 22.11 -12.00
C LEU A 549 5.10 21.62 -11.84
N TYR A 550 4.64 21.54 -10.60
CA TYR A 550 3.30 21.05 -10.25
C TYR A 550 2.43 22.17 -9.69
N GLU A 551 1.13 22.06 -9.92
CA GLU A 551 0.10 22.87 -9.29
C GLU A 551 -1.01 21.96 -8.74
N TRP A 552 -1.82 22.51 -7.83
CA TRP A 552 -3.01 21.79 -7.36
C TRP A 552 -4.00 21.62 -8.52
N LYS A 553 -4.52 20.40 -8.65
CA LYS A 553 -5.69 20.07 -9.46
C LYS A 553 -6.99 20.54 -8.82
N MET A 554 -6.94 20.72 -7.51
CA MET A 554 -8.08 21.11 -6.70
C MET A 554 -8.05 22.61 -6.43
N ASP A 555 -9.23 23.20 -6.37
CA ASP A 555 -9.44 24.59 -5.97
C ASP A 555 -9.68 24.61 -4.46
N VAL A 556 -8.69 25.11 -3.73
CA VAL A 556 -8.66 25.04 -2.27
C VAL A 556 -9.72 25.95 -1.63
N ASP A 557 -10.07 27.06 -2.29
CA ASP A 557 -11.12 27.96 -1.80
C ASP A 557 -12.50 27.34 -2.00
N VAL A 558 -12.73 26.71 -3.17
CA VAL A 558 -13.95 25.94 -3.41
C VAL A 558 -14.07 24.78 -2.42
N ILE A 559 -12.98 24.04 -2.16
CA ILE A 559 -12.98 22.93 -1.18
C ILE A 559 -13.42 23.42 0.20
N GLU A 560 -12.93 24.57 0.66
CA GLU A 560 -13.32 25.11 1.96
C GLU A 560 -14.82 25.42 2.03
N GLN A 561 -15.39 26.03 0.98
CA GLN A 561 -16.83 26.27 0.90
C GLN A 561 -17.64 24.97 0.92
N LEU A 562 -17.22 23.98 0.14
CA LEU A 562 -17.85 22.66 0.09
C LEU A 562 -17.81 21.96 1.44
N PHE A 563 -16.68 22.02 2.13
CA PHE A 563 -16.53 21.39 3.45
C PHE A 563 -17.38 22.08 4.52
N ARG A 564 -17.54 23.41 4.45
CA ARG A 564 -18.51 24.13 5.30
C ARG A 564 -19.93 23.64 5.04
N SER A 565 -20.35 23.55 3.78
CA SER A 565 -21.66 22.99 3.42
C SER A 565 -21.83 21.57 3.94
N PHE A 566 -20.79 20.73 3.86
CA PHE A 566 -20.80 19.38 4.41
C PHE A 566 -21.09 19.37 5.92
N LEU A 567 -20.47 20.25 6.70
CA LEU A 567 -20.71 20.32 8.14
C LEU A 567 -22.05 20.97 8.50
N THR A 568 -22.64 21.82 7.65
CA THR A 568 -23.90 22.50 7.97
C THR A 568 -25.15 21.78 7.47
N THR A 569 -25.03 20.84 6.54
CA THR A 569 -26.19 20.15 5.95
C THR A 569 -26.54 18.89 6.74
N ASP A 570 -27.79 18.84 7.21
CA ASP A 570 -28.42 17.66 7.78
C ASP A 570 -29.18 16.86 6.71
N LEU A 571 -28.88 15.57 6.63
CA LEU A 571 -29.49 14.63 5.67
C LEU A 571 -30.25 13.49 6.35
N TRP A 572 -30.40 13.52 7.69
CA TRP A 572 -31.26 12.56 8.40
C TRP A 572 -32.68 12.47 7.83
N PRO A 573 -33.36 13.56 7.41
CA PRO A 573 -34.70 13.45 6.82
C PRO A 573 -34.78 12.54 5.59
N VAL A 574 -33.70 12.38 4.83
CA VAL A 574 -33.65 11.50 3.65
C VAL A 574 -33.44 10.04 4.04
N VAL A 575 -32.80 9.82 5.19
CA VAL A 575 -32.51 8.49 5.72
C VAL A 575 -33.72 7.95 6.50
N GLU A 576 -34.44 8.82 7.22
CA GLU A 576 -35.60 8.44 8.03
C GLU A 576 -36.90 8.34 7.24
N ASP A 577 -36.97 9.01 6.08
CA ASP A 577 -38.10 8.97 5.17
C ASP A 577 -37.60 8.90 3.71
N PRO A 578 -36.97 7.78 3.31
CA PRO A 578 -36.48 7.61 1.94
C PRO A 578 -37.63 7.51 0.93
N PRO A 579 -37.40 7.84 -0.34
CA PRO A 579 -38.46 7.82 -1.33
C PRO A 579 -39.01 6.42 -1.57
N ALA A 580 -40.30 6.24 -1.28
CA ALA A 580 -41.09 5.13 -1.79
C ALA A 580 -41.75 5.57 -3.10
N SER A 581 -41.41 4.94 -4.22
CA SER A 581 -42.15 5.09 -5.48
C SER A 581 -42.92 3.80 -5.77
N GLU A 582 -44.11 3.89 -6.38
CA GLU A 582 -44.97 2.73 -6.69
C GLU A 582 -44.17 1.58 -7.33
N GLY A 583 -43.81 0.58 -6.50
CA GLY A 583 -43.08 -0.62 -6.92
C GLY A 583 -41.57 -0.49 -7.10
N LYS A 584 -40.92 0.61 -6.69
CA LYS A 584 -39.44 0.73 -6.63
C LYS A 584 -39.01 1.43 -5.34
N ASP A 585 -38.52 0.63 -4.41
CA ASP A 585 -37.89 1.11 -3.19
C ASP A 585 -36.39 1.36 -3.41
N VAL A 586 -35.84 2.32 -2.68
CA VAL A 586 -34.42 2.68 -2.73
C VAL A 586 -33.72 2.09 -1.51
N GLU A 587 -32.69 1.28 -1.73
CA GLU A 587 -31.87 0.76 -0.64
C GLU A 587 -30.73 1.75 -0.32
N ILE A 588 -30.58 2.10 0.96
CA ILE A 588 -29.50 2.98 1.44
C ILE A 588 -28.52 2.17 2.28
N HIS A 589 -27.27 2.04 1.81
CA HIS A 589 -26.23 1.28 2.48
C HIS A 589 -25.16 2.20 3.07
N PHE A 590 -25.05 2.22 4.39
CA PHE A 590 -23.93 2.82 5.11
C PHE A 590 -22.84 1.78 5.35
N VAL A 591 -21.61 2.08 4.97
CA VAL A 591 -20.44 1.25 5.33
C VAL A 591 -19.57 2.06 6.28
N HIS A 592 -19.42 1.59 7.52
CA HIS A 592 -18.66 2.30 8.54
C HIS A 592 -17.37 1.59 8.91
N ALA A 593 -16.33 2.39 9.15
CA ALA A 593 -15.01 1.88 9.47
C ALA A 593 -14.86 1.56 10.96
N ASP A 594 -14.36 0.36 11.27
CA ASP A 594 -14.11 -0.16 12.62
C ASP A 594 -13.25 0.76 13.51
N ARG A 595 -12.26 1.46 12.93
CA ARG A 595 -11.36 2.35 13.67
C ARG A 595 -11.79 3.82 13.66
N ASN A 596 -12.97 4.13 13.11
CA ASN A 596 -13.50 5.49 13.07
C ASN A 596 -14.45 5.71 14.25
N ASN A 597 -14.01 6.52 15.22
CA ASN A 597 -14.73 6.79 16.46
C ASN A 597 -15.94 7.73 16.31
N MET A 598 -16.19 8.28 15.11
CA MET A 598 -17.39 9.08 14.85
C MET A 598 -18.67 8.22 14.85
N TRP A 599 -18.55 6.91 14.62
CA TRP A 599 -19.68 5.98 14.68
C TRP A 599 -19.99 5.60 16.12
N THR A 600 -20.87 6.37 16.76
CA THR A 600 -21.32 6.11 18.14
C THR A 600 -22.42 5.04 18.17
N PRO A 601 -22.60 4.33 19.31
CA PRO A 601 -23.73 3.42 19.48
C PRO A 601 -25.09 4.07 19.19
N ASP A 602 -25.32 5.30 19.66
CA ASP A 602 -26.57 6.02 19.42
C ASP A 602 -26.85 6.26 17.92
N LEU A 603 -25.79 6.50 17.12
CA LEU A 603 -25.93 6.66 15.66
C LEU A 603 -26.23 5.32 14.97
N LEU A 604 -25.63 4.23 15.43
CA LEU A 604 -25.90 2.89 14.93
C LEU A 604 -27.32 2.44 15.27
N ASP A 605 -27.76 2.68 16.52
CA ASP A 605 -29.13 2.41 16.97
C ASP A 605 -30.16 3.23 16.16
N ARG A 606 -29.83 4.49 15.82
CA ARG A 606 -30.69 5.33 14.97
C ARG A 606 -30.78 4.80 13.54
N LEU A 607 -29.69 4.24 12.98
CA LEU A 607 -29.71 3.57 11.67
C LEU A 607 -30.46 2.23 11.72
N ASP A 608 -30.31 1.45 12.78
CA ASP A 608 -31.04 0.19 12.97
C ASP A 608 -32.55 0.40 13.06
N ALA A 609 -32.99 1.53 13.61
CA ALA A 609 -34.39 1.93 13.59
C ALA A 609 -34.94 2.19 12.17
N GLN A 610 -34.09 2.30 11.15
CA GLN A 610 -34.48 2.56 9.75
C GLN A 610 -34.42 1.32 8.85
N VAL A 611 -34.24 0.11 9.41
CA VAL A 611 -34.21 -1.13 8.60
C VAL A 611 -35.52 -1.36 7.84
N GLU A 612 -36.66 -0.99 8.43
CA GLU A 612 -37.97 -1.06 7.75
C GLU A 612 -38.08 -0.09 6.56
N ASN A 613 -37.26 0.97 6.58
CA ASN A 613 -37.11 1.95 5.50
C ASN A 613 -36.02 1.56 4.48
N GLN A 614 -35.56 0.30 4.49
CA GLN A 614 -34.50 -0.23 3.60
C GLN A 614 -33.16 0.51 3.74
N VAL A 615 -32.88 0.98 4.96
CA VAL A 615 -31.57 1.51 5.33
C VAL A 615 -30.79 0.44 6.07
N TYR A 616 -29.59 0.16 5.58
CA TYR A 616 -28.71 -0.87 6.12
C TYR A 616 -27.36 -0.27 6.48
N HIS A 617 -26.77 -0.72 7.58
CA HIS A 617 -25.41 -0.38 7.94
C HIS A 617 -24.51 -1.62 7.95
N HIS A 618 -23.24 -1.45 7.58
CA HIS A 618 -22.27 -2.54 7.41
C HIS A 618 -20.95 -2.16 8.06
N LEU A 619 -20.50 -2.96 9.04
CA LEU A 619 -19.20 -2.78 9.66
C LEU A 619 -18.07 -3.31 8.78
N LEU A 620 -17.14 -2.44 8.39
CA LEU A 620 -15.91 -2.82 7.72
C LEU A 620 -14.77 -2.99 8.74
N GLN A 621 -14.54 -4.24 9.14
CA GLN A 621 -13.49 -4.59 10.11
C GLN A 621 -12.09 -4.15 9.65
N LYS A 622 -11.24 -3.79 10.63
CA LYS A 622 -9.82 -3.45 10.42
C LYS A 622 -9.58 -2.29 9.44
N SER A 623 -10.56 -1.41 9.27
CA SER A 623 -10.45 -0.23 8.41
C SER A 623 -10.50 1.07 9.21
N GLY A 624 -9.79 2.10 8.73
CA GLY A 624 -9.98 3.48 9.15
C GLY A 624 -10.80 4.24 8.11
N HIS A 625 -10.71 5.57 8.13
CA HIS A 625 -11.56 6.42 7.29
C HIS A 625 -11.45 6.13 5.79
N TRP A 626 -10.29 5.68 5.32
CA TRP A 626 -10.05 5.41 3.91
C TRP A 626 -10.42 3.97 3.56
N VAL A 627 -11.69 3.62 3.72
CA VAL A 627 -12.23 2.25 3.61
C VAL A 627 -11.81 1.50 2.34
N HIS A 628 -11.71 2.20 1.21
CA HIS A 628 -11.32 1.63 -0.10
C HIS A 628 -9.80 1.41 -0.24
N ILE A 629 -9.00 1.86 0.72
CA ILE A 629 -7.55 1.68 0.82
C ILE A 629 -7.21 0.74 1.97
N ASP A 630 -7.84 0.94 3.12
CA ASP A 630 -7.54 0.22 4.36
C ASP A 630 -8.01 -1.24 4.30
N ASN A 631 -9.20 -1.49 3.74
CA ASN A 631 -9.71 -2.84 3.53
C ASN A 631 -10.52 -2.96 2.22
N PRO A 632 -9.87 -2.84 1.05
CA PRO A 632 -10.53 -2.91 -0.25
C PRO A 632 -11.18 -4.28 -0.52
N VAL A 633 -10.68 -5.36 0.09
CA VAL A 633 -11.23 -6.71 -0.09
C VAL A 633 -12.52 -6.86 0.68
N GLY A 634 -12.54 -6.47 1.96
CA GLY A 634 -13.76 -6.49 2.77
C GLY A 634 -14.85 -5.56 2.21
N LEU A 635 -14.47 -4.35 1.77
CA LEU A 635 -15.41 -3.44 1.13
C LEU A 635 -16.01 -4.05 -0.15
N MET A 636 -15.18 -4.71 -0.95
CA MET A 636 -15.65 -5.40 -2.16
C MET A 636 -16.61 -6.54 -1.83
N GLN A 637 -16.36 -7.31 -0.76
CA GLN A 637 -17.27 -8.36 -0.31
C GLN A 637 -18.62 -7.80 0.16
N ILE A 638 -18.61 -6.72 0.96
CA ILE A 638 -19.85 -6.05 1.42
C ILE A 638 -20.67 -5.58 0.21
N ILE A 639 -20.04 -4.87 -0.73
CA ILE A 639 -20.75 -4.38 -1.91
C ILE A 639 -21.25 -5.56 -2.75
N GLN A 640 -20.42 -6.55 -3.06
CA GLN A 640 -20.82 -7.68 -3.90
C GLN A 640 -21.99 -8.48 -3.34
N SER A 641 -22.03 -8.71 -2.04
CA SER A 641 -23.09 -9.51 -1.41
C SER A 641 -24.44 -8.80 -1.38
N ASN A 642 -24.46 -7.48 -1.59
CA ASN A 642 -25.65 -6.65 -1.46
C ASN A 642 -25.92 -5.84 -2.74
N MET A 643 -25.12 -5.99 -3.80
CA MET A 643 -25.32 -5.26 -5.06
C MET A 643 -26.38 -5.99 -5.89
N LEU A 644 -27.27 -5.23 -6.54
CA LEU A 644 -28.33 -5.82 -7.37
C LEU A 644 -27.75 -6.68 -8.52
N GLU A 645 -28.25 -7.91 -8.65
CA GLU A 645 -27.87 -8.90 -9.68
C GLU A 645 -28.22 -8.44 -11.10
#